data_AF-A0AAD7TEV1-F1
#
_entry.id   AF-A0AAD7TEV1-F1
#
_cell.length_a   1.000
_cell.length_b   1.000
_cell.length_c   1.000
_cell.angle_alpha   90.00
_cell.angle_beta   90.00
_cell.angle_gamma   90.00
#
_symmetry.space_group_name_H-M   'P 1'
#
loop_
_entity.id
_entity.type
_entity.pdbx_description
1 polymer ?
#
loop_
_entity_poly.entity_id
_entity_poly.type
_entity_poly.pdbx_seq_one_letter_code
_entity_poly.pdbx_strand_id
1 'polypeptide(L)'
;MSRLAALPRVQETDLIPPIPGLPSNSPPLPSLTMARGSSGSFKRGGRGSSRFGYRGNTSFRGGRGRGRGRGNVLASDAAPQRDEEGNQLAERFEQVKTNDEVDEKLGFVRIQEGPPREGWLINMHPTLMKDPDWPGGKAAVDFYFIQDDGGMFKCTMHYEPYFYIACKAGMETTIEEWLMKRYEGVICRITRLRKEDLKMPNHLMGHRRLYLQLHFRNVSDLLTVRRDIMPLALANSAKLDAVDAYAEVVNATAAATTNIELEGEWAADADEGAGSSRRTGGRDKDPREGIIDIREYDVPYYLRVAMDNELRVGLWYSISFAAGQPAFKQLTERVKRADPVVMAFDIETTKAPLKFPDQAIDQVMMISYMVDGQGYLITNRDIVSEDIEDFEYTPKEGYEGPFTVFNEPDEAATIRRWFSHIQDVKPTVMATFNGDFFDFPFLCARAKVHGIDMFLESGFAKDSEEEFKSRTCVHMDCFRWVKRDSYLPQGSQGLKAVTTAKLGYDPIELDPELMTPYAVEQPQILAQYSVSDAVATYYLYMKYVHPFIFSLCNIIPLNPDEVLRKGTGTLCETLLMVEAFRGNIIMPNRHEESHGNMYEGHLLASETYVGGHVEALEAGVFRSDIPTHFKIEPSAAQQLIDELDAALTFCIVEESKSSLEAVTNYEEVKAQIQAKLEEMRDNPQRTDHPLIYHLDVAAMYPNIMLSNRLQPDSIVDEATLVIAD
;
A
#
# COMPACT_ATOMS: atom_id res chain seq x y z
N MET A 1 23.77 10.89 17.28
CA MET A 1 23.32 10.02 18.39
C MET A 1 23.24 8.58 17.87
N SER A 2 23.81 7.68 18.66
CA SER A 2 24.14 6.27 18.39
C SER A 2 23.00 5.44 17.78
N ARG A 3 23.24 4.88 16.58
CA ARG A 3 22.45 3.76 16.05
C ARG A 3 23.14 2.44 16.46
N LEU A 4 22.48 1.71 17.34
CA LEU A 4 22.73 0.28 17.57
C LEU A 4 22.38 -0.46 16.28
N ALA A 5 23.40 -0.92 15.54
CA ALA A 5 23.22 -1.93 14.52
C ALA A 5 22.98 -3.27 15.23
N ALA A 6 21.80 -3.85 15.03
CA ALA A 6 21.48 -5.18 15.51
C ALA A 6 22.43 -6.20 14.86
N LEU A 7 23.03 -7.06 15.70
CA LEU A 7 23.88 -8.17 15.31
C LEU A 7 23.11 -9.14 14.39
N PRO A 8 23.70 -9.64 13.29
CA PRO A 8 23.15 -10.79 12.58
C PRO A 8 23.38 -12.04 13.44
N ARG A 9 22.32 -12.58 14.02
CA ARG A 9 22.32 -13.98 14.50
C ARG A 9 22.19 -14.87 13.27
N VAL A 10 23.19 -15.72 13.03
CA VAL A 10 23.03 -16.94 12.25
C VAL A 10 21.98 -17.78 12.99
N GLN A 11 20.77 -17.88 12.43
CA GLN A 11 19.80 -18.87 12.89
C GLN A 11 20.28 -20.22 12.38
N GLU A 12 20.86 -21.03 13.28
CA GLU A 12 20.82 -22.48 13.13
C GLU A 12 19.34 -22.87 13.05
N THR A 13 18.93 -23.36 11.88
CA THR A 13 17.64 -24.02 11.74
C THR A 13 17.81 -25.40 12.37
N ASP A 14 17.22 -25.58 13.56
CA ASP A 14 17.08 -26.89 14.18
C ASP A 14 16.34 -27.81 13.19
N LEU A 15 17.10 -28.72 12.59
CA LEU A 15 16.56 -29.84 11.83
C LEU A 15 15.75 -30.69 12.80
N ILE A 16 14.45 -30.78 12.54
CA ILE A 16 13.51 -31.70 13.20
C ILE A 16 14.13 -33.10 13.17
N PRO A 17 14.35 -33.77 14.32
CA PRO A 17 14.89 -35.12 14.33
C PRO A 17 13.85 -36.10 13.75
N PRO A 18 14.28 -37.16 13.03
CA PRO A 18 13.36 -38.12 12.45
C PRO A 18 12.64 -38.93 13.56
N ILE A 19 11.31 -38.99 13.46
CA ILE A 19 10.45 -39.84 14.29
C ILE A 19 10.75 -41.32 13.96
N PRO A 20 11.06 -42.18 14.94
CA PRO A 20 11.27 -43.60 14.69
C PRO A 20 9.95 -44.39 14.69
N GLY A 21 9.70 -45.10 13.58
CA GLY A 21 9.04 -46.41 13.56
C GLY A 21 7.50 -46.47 13.52
N LEU A 22 6.95 -46.74 12.34
CA LEU A 22 5.74 -47.54 12.17
C LEU A 22 5.97 -48.61 11.09
N PRO A 23 5.53 -49.87 11.30
CA PRO A 23 5.82 -50.98 10.39
C PRO A 23 4.95 -50.92 9.13
N SER A 24 5.59 -50.96 7.97
CA SER A 24 4.95 -51.08 6.66
C SER A 24 4.57 -52.54 6.39
N ASN A 25 3.28 -52.81 6.26
CA ASN A 25 2.77 -54.06 5.66
C ASN A 25 1.52 -53.75 4.83
N SER A 26 1.73 -53.53 3.54
CA SER A 26 0.68 -53.66 2.52
C SER A 26 1.30 -54.09 1.18
N PRO A 27 0.72 -55.05 0.46
CA PRO A 27 1.35 -55.75 -0.67
C PRO A 27 1.20 -54.99 -2.01
N PRO A 28 2.01 -55.33 -3.04
CA PRO A 28 2.09 -54.54 -4.26
C PRO A 28 0.94 -54.86 -5.24
N LEU A 29 0.40 -53.82 -5.88
CA LEU A 29 -0.45 -53.93 -7.08
C LEU A 29 0.41 -53.83 -8.36
N PRO A 30 0.02 -54.52 -9.45
CA PRO A 30 0.93 -54.83 -10.56
C PRO A 30 1.04 -53.71 -11.61
N SER A 31 2.19 -53.72 -12.28
CA SER A 31 2.61 -52.85 -13.38
C SER A 31 1.83 -53.12 -14.66
N LEU A 32 1.22 -52.07 -15.22
CA LEU A 32 0.66 -52.08 -16.57
C LEU A 32 1.69 -51.58 -17.58
N THR A 33 2.08 -52.51 -18.45
CA THR A 33 3.00 -52.37 -19.57
C THR A 33 2.32 -51.60 -20.72
N MET A 34 2.92 -50.46 -21.12
CA MET A 34 2.54 -49.77 -22.37
C MET A 34 3.24 -50.42 -23.56
N ALA A 35 2.45 -51.06 -24.42
CA ALA A 35 2.89 -51.60 -25.71
C ALA A 35 2.89 -50.51 -26.79
N ARG A 36 3.98 -50.46 -27.55
CA ARG A 36 4.15 -49.68 -28.79
C ARG A 36 3.23 -50.21 -29.89
N GLY A 37 2.49 -49.30 -30.54
CA GLY A 37 1.67 -49.56 -31.73
C GLY A 37 1.98 -48.55 -32.84
N SER A 38 2.20 -49.08 -34.03
CA SER A 38 2.74 -48.47 -35.25
C SER A 38 1.84 -47.43 -35.93
N SER A 39 2.52 -46.54 -36.68
CA SER A 39 2.05 -45.60 -37.68
C SER A 39 1.13 -46.17 -38.77
N GLY A 40 0.12 -45.39 -39.18
CA GLY A 40 -0.67 -45.56 -40.39
C GLY A 40 -1.25 -44.21 -40.85
N SER A 41 -1.16 -43.90 -42.15
CA SER A 41 -1.36 -42.57 -42.72
C SER A 41 -2.66 -42.44 -43.56
N PHE A 42 -3.15 -41.18 -43.62
CA PHE A 42 -3.93 -40.49 -44.67
C PHE A 42 -5.47 -40.29 -44.57
N LYS A 43 -5.80 -38.97 -44.58
CA LYS A 43 -6.83 -38.20 -45.34
C LYS A 43 -8.22 -37.86 -44.73
N ARG A 44 -8.29 -36.57 -44.34
CA ARG A 44 -9.15 -35.47 -44.84
C ARG A 44 -10.68 -35.46 -44.56
N GLY A 45 -11.10 -34.37 -43.90
CA GLY A 45 -12.46 -33.83 -43.76
C GLY A 45 -12.79 -33.61 -42.28
N GLY A 46 -13.22 -32.47 -41.74
CA GLY A 46 -13.65 -31.17 -42.24
C GLY A 46 -14.47 -30.53 -41.10
N ARG A 47 -14.34 -29.21 -40.90
CA ARG A 47 -15.12 -28.31 -40.02
C ARG A 47 -14.82 -28.30 -38.51
N GLY A 48 -14.75 -27.07 -37.97
CA GLY A 48 -14.90 -26.76 -36.55
C GLY A 48 -13.80 -25.91 -35.92
N SER A 49 -13.48 -24.73 -36.49
CA SER A 49 -12.62 -23.74 -35.84
C SER A 49 -13.49 -22.72 -35.09
N SER A 50 -13.27 -22.59 -33.78
CA SER A 50 -13.61 -21.37 -33.04
C SER A 50 -12.46 -21.04 -32.08
N ARG A 51 -11.53 -20.23 -32.58
CA ARG A 51 -10.64 -19.39 -31.78
C ARG A 51 -11.46 -18.22 -31.23
N PHE A 52 -11.42 -17.99 -29.92
CA PHE A 52 -11.73 -16.68 -29.36
C PHE A 52 -10.42 -15.97 -29.05
N GLY A 53 -10.12 -14.96 -29.87
CA GLY A 53 -9.03 -14.02 -29.69
C GLY A 53 -9.47 -12.87 -28.78
N TYR A 54 -8.56 -12.50 -27.91
CA TYR A 54 -8.63 -11.37 -26.99
C TYR A 54 -8.14 -10.10 -27.73
N ARG A 55 -8.98 -9.07 -27.88
CA ARG A 55 -8.60 -7.62 -27.95
C ARG A 55 -9.78 -6.69 -28.29
N GLY A 56 -9.79 -5.53 -27.63
CA GLY A 56 -10.52 -4.30 -28.00
C GLY A 56 -10.96 -3.58 -26.72
N ASN A 57 -10.23 -2.59 -26.18
CA ASN A 57 -9.93 -1.25 -26.70
C ASN A 57 -11.20 -0.48 -27.11
N THR A 58 -11.66 0.43 -26.26
CA THR A 58 -12.78 1.35 -26.52
C THR A 58 -12.26 2.76 -26.76
N SER A 59 -12.25 3.16 -28.02
CA SER A 59 -12.12 4.56 -28.45
C SER A 59 -13.48 5.09 -28.92
N PHE A 60 -13.76 6.32 -28.52
CA PHE A 60 -14.86 7.15 -28.99
C PHE A 60 -14.72 7.46 -30.50
N ARG A 61 -15.78 7.22 -31.29
CA ARG A 61 -16.25 8.14 -32.36
C ARG A 61 -17.53 7.68 -33.05
N GLY A 62 -18.57 8.52 -32.94
CA GLY A 62 -19.32 9.11 -34.06
C GLY A 62 -20.13 8.20 -35.00
N GLY A 63 -21.46 8.29 -34.89
CA GLY A 63 -22.40 7.84 -35.92
C GLY A 63 -23.50 8.88 -36.17
N ARG A 64 -23.48 9.52 -37.35
CA ARG A 64 -24.54 10.40 -37.87
C ARG A 64 -25.70 9.57 -38.43
N GLY A 65 -26.94 9.98 -38.15
CA GLY A 65 -28.16 9.45 -38.78
C GLY A 65 -29.32 10.46 -38.76
N ARG A 66 -29.50 11.14 -39.90
CA ARG A 66 -30.50 12.14 -40.32
C ARG A 66 -31.94 12.08 -39.76
N GLY A 67 -32.47 13.26 -39.39
CA GLY A 67 -33.91 13.61 -39.41
C GLY A 67 -34.10 15.13 -39.48
N ARG A 68 -34.80 15.63 -40.49
CA ARG A 68 -35.01 17.06 -40.81
C ARG A 68 -36.02 17.73 -39.86
N GLY A 69 -35.71 18.95 -39.41
CA GLY A 69 -36.67 19.90 -38.83
C GLY A 69 -36.07 21.30 -38.80
N ARG A 70 -36.65 22.23 -39.57
CA ARG A 70 -36.17 23.60 -39.79
C ARG A 70 -36.85 24.51 -38.76
N GLY A 71 -36.08 25.24 -37.95
CA GLY A 71 -36.61 26.24 -37.02
C GLY A 71 -35.50 27.17 -36.54
N ASN A 72 -35.49 28.39 -37.07
CA ASN A 72 -34.52 29.45 -36.75
C ASN A 72 -35.06 30.25 -35.55
N VAL A 73 -34.40 30.20 -34.39
CA VAL A 73 -34.65 31.15 -33.28
C VAL A 73 -33.31 31.52 -32.65
N LEU A 74 -33.05 32.83 -32.62
CA LEU A 74 -31.93 33.49 -31.95
C LEU A 74 -32.12 33.48 -30.43
N ALA A 75 -31.01 33.29 -29.71
CA ALA A 75 -30.67 33.69 -28.34
C ALA A 75 -31.78 33.75 -27.25
N SER A 76 -31.59 32.96 -26.18
CA SER A 76 -31.89 33.37 -24.81
C SER A 76 -31.02 32.63 -23.80
N ASP A 77 -30.37 33.37 -22.91
CA ASP A 77 -29.85 32.92 -21.61
C ASP A 77 -30.83 32.02 -20.86
N ALA A 78 -30.34 30.93 -20.28
CA ALA A 78 -30.79 30.40 -18.97
C ALA A 78 -29.90 29.22 -18.53
N ALA A 79 -29.41 29.31 -17.29
CA ALA A 79 -28.77 28.25 -16.52
C ALA A 79 -29.69 27.02 -16.36
N PRO A 80 -29.08 25.82 -16.20
CA PRO A 80 -29.00 25.24 -14.85
C PRO A 80 -27.64 24.55 -14.62
N GLN A 81 -26.82 25.12 -13.75
CA GLN A 81 -25.62 24.44 -13.20
C GLN A 81 -25.51 24.67 -11.69
N ARG A 82 -25.98 25.83 -11.19
CA ARG A 82 -25.93 26.17 -9.76
C ARG A 82 -26.84 25.33 -8.85
N ASP A 83 -27.98 24.86 -9.34
CA ASP A 83 -28.92 24.10 -8.50
C ASP A 83 -28.44 22.67 -8.24
N GLU A 84 -27.71 22.05 -9.18
CA GLU A 84 -27.15 20.71 -8.99
C GLU A 84 -25.94 20.70 -8.04
N GLU A 85 -25.07 21.71 -8.12
CA GLU A 85 -23.91 21.84 -7.23
C GLU A 85 -24.30 22.12 -5.77
N GLY A 86 -25.32 22.96 -5.56
CA GLY A 86 -25.85 23.23 -4.22
C GLY A 86 -26.46 21.99 -3.57
N ASN A 87 -27.15 21.15 -4.34
CA ASN A 87 -27.75 19.91 -3.84
C ASN A 87 -26.68 18.86 -3.48
N GLN A 88 -25.66 18.68 -4.31
CA GLN A 88 -24.55 17.77 -4.03
C GLN A 88 -23.74 18.17 -2.78
N LEU A 89 -23.54 19.48 -2.57
CA LEU A 89 -22.84 19.97 -1.38
C LEU A 89 -23.67 19.74 -0.11
N ALA A 90 -24.98 19.98 -0.17
CA ALA A 90 -25.89 19.68 0.93
C ALA A 90 -25.89 18.18 1.27
N GLU A 91 -25.96 17.30 0.27
CA GLU A 91 -25.86 15.85 0.44
C GLU A 91 -24.54 15.43 1.11
N ARG A 92 -23.40 16.01 0.71
CA ARG A 92 -22.10 15.73 1.36
C ARG A 92 -22.11 16.12 2.83
N PHE A 93 -22.70 17.25 3.18
CA PHE A 93 -22.76 17.69 4.56
C PHE A 93 -23.73 16.88 5.42
N GLU A 94 -24.84 16.42 4.86
CA GLU A 94 -25.72 15.47 5.54
C GLU A 94 -24.99 14.14 5.74
N GLN A 95 -24.25 13.65 4.74
CA GLN A 95 -23.43 12.45 4.91
C GLN A 95 -22.37 12.62 6.01
N VAL A 96 -21.68 13.76 6.10
CA VAL A 96 -20.73 14.04 7.20
C VAL A 96 -21.44 14.01 8.55
N LYS A 97 -22.64 14.59 8.64
CA LYS A 97 -23.43 14.56 9.87
C LYS A 97 -23.83 13.13 10.25
N THR A 98 -24.31 12.33 9.30
CA THR A 98 -24.62 10.91 9.54
C THR A 98 -23.38 10.12 9.94
N ASN A 99 -22.24 10.36 9.30
CA ASN A 99 -20.97 9.75 9.70
C ASN A 99 -20.61 10.11 11.14
N ASP A 100 -20.80 11.37 11.55
CA ASP A 100 -20.54 11.81 12.92
C ASP A 100 -21.47 11.14 13.95
N GLU A 101 -22.76 11.01 13.62
CA GLU A 101 -23.75 10.31 14.45
C GLU A 101 -23.42 8.82 14.62
N VAL A 102 -23.00 8.15 13.55
CA VAL A 102 -22.56 6.75 13.58
C VAL A 102 -21.26 6.60 14.36
N ASP A 103 -20.29 7.49 14.16
CA ASP A 103 -19.03 7.48 14.91
C ASP A 103 -19.28 7.61 16.41
N GLU A 104 -20.18 8.51 16.83
CA GLU A 104 -20.56 8.71 18.23
C GLU A 104 -21.29 7.48 18.80
N LYS A 105 -22.22 6.87 18.05
CA LYS A 105 -22.90 5.62 18.42
C LYS A 105 -21.89 4.50 18.69
N LEU A 106 -20.82 4.43 17.88
CA LEU A 106 -19.73 3.46 18.02
C LEU A 106 -18.63 3.89 19.00
N GLY A 107 -18.85 4.97 19.77
CA GLY A 107 -18.00 5.36 20.90
C GLY A 107 -16.95 6.44 20.59
N PHE A 108 -16.87 6.95 19.36
CA PHE A 108 -15.92 8.00 18.97
C PHE A 108 -16.54 9.39 19.03
N VAL A 109 -16.67 9.91 20.25
CA VAL A 109 -17.12 11.29 20.47
C VAL A 109 -16.04 12.27 19.99
N ARG A 110 -16.47 13.32 19.28
CA ARG A 110 -15.58 14.38 18.78
C ARG A 110 -15.20 15.34 19.91
N ILE A 111 -13.90 15.56 20.08
CA ILE A 111 -13.34 16.49 21.07
C ILE A 111 -12.71 17.67 20.36
N GLN A 112 -13.01 18.88 20.86
CA GLN A 112 -12.53 20.15 20.28
C GLN A 112 -11.86 21.08 21.30
N GLU A 113 -12.05 20.81 22.60
CA GLU A 113 -11.49 21.59 23.69
C GLU A 113 -11.31 20.74 24.94
N GLY A 114 -10.55 21.25 25.92
CA GLY A 114 -10.31 20.60 27.20
C GLY A 114 -8.83 20.37 27.53
N PRO A 115 -8.54 19.67 28.63
CA PRO A 115 -7.17 19.34 29.02
C PRO A 115 -6.52 18.41 27.99
N PRO A 116 -5.18 18.37 27.92
CA PRO A 116 -4.46 17.44 27.07
C PRO A 116 -4.92 15.99 27.31
N ARG A 117 -5.16 15.25 26.23
CA ARG A 117 -5.52 13.83 26.27
C ARG A 117 -4.45 13.01 25.61
N GLU A 118 -4.13 11.86 26.18
CA GLU A 118 -3.25 10.89 25.56
C GLU A 118 -4.08 9.82 24.86
N GLY A 119 -3.66 9.44 23.65
CA GLY A 119 -4.34 8.40 22.89
C GLY A 119 -3.41 7.73 21.90
N TRP A 120 -3.64 6.44 21.67
CA TRP A 120 -3.04 5.67 20.61
C TRP A 120 -3.86 5.83 19.33
N LEU A 121 -3.23 6.33 18.27
CA LEU A 121 -3.91 6.60 17.00
C LEU A 121 -4.23 5.27 16.30
N ILE A 122 -5.51 4.90 16.21
CA ILE A 122 -5.97 3.65 15.58
C ILE A 122 -6.34 3.85 14.10
N ASN A 123 -6.90 5.01 13.75
CA ASN A 123 -7.37 5.26 12.38
C ASN A 123 -7.37 6.76 12.03
N MET A 124 -7.44 7.09 10.74
CA MET A 124 -7.61 8.45 10.25
C MET A 124 -8.34 8.50 8.90
N HIS A 125 -9.22 9.49 8.72
CA HIS A 125 -10.03 9.62 7.51
C HIS A 125 -10.27 11.09 7.11
N PRO A 126 -10.27 11.43 5.81
CA PRO A 126 -10.65 12.76 5.38
C PRO A 126 -12.12 13.07 5.71
N THR A 127 -12.40 14.34 5.95
CA THR A 127 -13.73 14.87 6.25
C THR A 127 -13.88 16.31 5.76
N LEU A 128 -15.09 16.86 5.80
CA LEU A 128 -15.41 18.23 5.39
C LEU A 128 -16.21 18.93 6.50
N MET A 129 -15.68 20.04 7.00
CA MET A 129 -16.29 20.82 8.06
C MET A 129 -17.09 22.00 7.50
N LYS A 130 -18.32 22.19 7.99
CA LYS A 130 -19.12 23.38 7.69
C LYS A 130 -18.43 24.62 8.25
N ASP A 131 -18.47 25.71 7.50
CA ASP A 131 -17.93 27.00 7.92
C ASP A 131 -18.93 28.12 7.60
N PRO A 132 -19.21 29.05 8.53
CA PRO A 132 -20.17 30.13 8.29
C PRO A 132 -19.76 31.08 7.16
N ASP A 133 -18.46 31.31 6.99
CA ASP A 133 -17.92 32.24 5.99
C ASP A 133 -17.74 31.55 4.64
N TRP A 134 -17.63 30.22 4.63
CA TRP A 134 -17.32 29.43 3.44
C TRP A 134 -18.33 28.28 3.25
N PRO A 135 -19.37 28.49 2.42
CA PRO A 135 -20.41 27.48 2.18
C PRO A 135 -19.86 26.13 1.69
N GLY A 136 -18.77 26.14 0.90
CA GLY A 136 -18.09 24.93 0.41
C GLY A 136 -17.39 24.09 1.49
N GLY A 137 -17.29 24.59 2.72
CA GLY A 137 -16.63 23.93 3.83
C GLY A 137 -15.11 23.93 3.76
N LYS A 138 -14.51 23.50 4.87
CA LYS A 138 -13.06 23.36 5.05
C LYS A 138 -12.68 21.88 5.10
N ALA A 139 -11.68 21.48 4.33
CA ALA A 139 -11.14 20.14 4.41
C ALA A 139 -10.45 19.93 5.76
N ALA A 140 -10.64 18.73 6.30
CA ALA A 140 -10.05 18.30 7.55
C ALA A 140 -9.82 16.79 7.54
N VAL A 141 -9.08 16.31 8.53
CA VAL A 141 -8.89 14.87 8.79
C VAL A 141 -9.38 14.57 10.19
N ASP A 142 -10.24 13.56 10.31
CA ASP A 142 -10.63 12.97 11.60
C ASP A 142 -9.58 11.93 11.99
N PHE A 143 -9.12 12.01 13.24
CA PHE A 143 -8.17 11.08 13.86
C PHE A 143 -8.85 10.36 15.02
N TYR A 144 -8.77 9.04 15.03
CA TYR A 144 -9.48 8.17 15.96
C TYR A 144 -8.48 7.59 16.97
N PHE A 145 -8.77 7.73 18.27
CA PHE A 145 -7.84 7.39 19.34
C PHE A 145 -8.43 6.42 20.36
N ILE A 146 -7.57 5.56 20.91
CA ILE A 146 -7.85 4.66 22.03
C ILE A 146 -7.01 5.11 23.24
N GLN A 147 -7.65 5.24 24.40
CA GLN A 147 -7.04 5.61 25.67
C GLN A 147 -6.68 4.37 26.51
N ASP A 148 -5.89 4.56 27.57
CA ASP A 148 -5.47 3.48 28.48
C ASP A 148 -6.61 2.81 29.24
N ASP A 149 -7.68 3.55 29.50
CA ASP A 149 -8.88 3.05 30.16
C ASP A 149 -9.86 2.35 29.20
N GLY A 150 -9.45 2.15 27.93
CA GLY A 150 -10.31 1.65 26.87
C GLY A 150 -11.26 2.71 26.30
N GLY A 151 -11.22 3.94 26.81
CA GLY A 151 -11.98 5.06 26.28
C GLY A 151 -11.60 5.36 24.83
N MET A 152 -12.59 5.71 24.02
CA MET A 152 -12.39 6.07 22.61
C MET A 152 -12.82 7.51 22.39
N PHE A 153 -12.09 8.22 21.54
CA PHE A 153 -12.46 9.57 21.10
C PHE A 153 -11.89 9.88 19.73
N LYS A 154 -12.46 10.88 19.06
CA LYS A 154 -11.88 11.44 17.84
C LYS A 154 -11.60 12.92 17.97
N CYS A 155 -10.66 13.43 17.19
CA CYS A 155 -10.45 14.86 17.00
C CYS A 155 -10.24 15.17 15.52
N THR A 156 -10.38 16.43 15.16
CA THR A 156 -10.41 16.85 13.75
C THR A 156 -9.41 17.97 13.52
N MET A 157 -8.45 17.74 12.63
CA MET A 157 -7.46 18.75 12.25
C MET A 157 -7.84 19.38 10.93
N HIS A 158 -7.92 20.70 10.89
CA HIS A 158 -8.08 21.42 9.63
C HIS A 158 -6.70 21.61 9.00
N TYR A 159 -6.62 21.38 7.69
CA TYR A 159 -5.37 21.53 6.97
C TYR A 159 -5.66 21.95 5.54
N GLU A 160 -5.03 23.03 5.07
CA GLU A 160 -5.24 23.55 3.72
C GLU A 160 -4.65 22.57 2.70
N PRO A 161 -5.45 21.98 1.78
CA PRO A 161 -4.89 21.24 0.65
C PRO A 161 -4.04 22.19 -0.22
N TYR A 162 -2.98 21.68 -0.84
CA TYR A 162 -2.15 22.46 -1.73
C TYR A 162 -1.51 21.61 -2.85
N PHE A 163 -1.05 22.30 -3.89
CA PHE A 163 -0.09 21.79 -4.87
C PHE A 163 0.85 22.91 -5.32
N TYR A 164 1.90 22.56 -6.08
CA TYR A 164 2.90 23.51 -6.54
C TYR A 164 2.79 23.77 -8.05
N ILE A 165 3.14 24.98 -8.47
CA ILE A 165 3.43 25.30 -9.87
C ILE A 165 4.82 25.90 -9.99
N ALA A 166 5.53 25.55 -11.07
CA ALA A 166 6.75 26.25 -11.46
C ALA A 166 6.42 27.32 -12.49
N CYS A 167 7.10 28.46 -12.36
CA CYS A 167 6.93 29.60 -13.25
C CYS A 167 8.25 29.96 -13.92
N LYS A 168 8.19 30.60 -15.09
CA LYS A 168 9.35 31.24 -15.71
C LYS A 168 9.90 32.34 -14.80
N ALA A 169 11.21 32.38 -14.63
CA ALA A 169 11.88 33.41 -13.83
C ALA A 169 11.42 34.83 -14.18
N GLY A 170 11.04 35.60 -13.15
CA GLY A 170 10.61 37.00 -13.26
C GLY A 170 9.13 37.20 -13.59
N MET A 171 8.34 36.13 -13.80
CA MET A 171 6.89 36.21 -14.03
C MET A 171 6.06 35.87 -12.78
N GLU A 172 6.70 35.52 -11.66
CA GLU A 172 6.05 34.97 -10.47
C GLU A 172 5.00 35.93 -9.89
N THR A 173 5.35 37.22 -9.75
CA THR A 173 4.44 38.24 -9.21
C THR A 173 3.23 38.45 -10.12
N THR A 174 3.44 38.54 -11.43
CA THR A 174 2.35 38.73 -12.40
C THR A 174 1.42 37.51 -12.43
N ILE A 175 1.98 36.30 -12.32
CA ILE A 175 1.21 35.04 -12.26
C ILE A 175 0.42 34.94 -10.95
N GLU A 176 1.03 35.30 -9.83
CA GLU A 176 0.38 35.32 -8.51
C GLU A 176 -0.83 36.26 -8.49
N GLU A 177 -0.67 37.50 -8.97
CA GLU A 177 -1.77 38.47 -9.09
C GLU A 177 -2.87 37.97 -10.03
N TRP A 178 -2.49 37.37 -11.16
CA TRP A 178 -3.44 36.80 -12.11
C TRP A 178 -4.23 35.63 -11.53
N LEU A 179 -3.57 34.72 -10.80
CA LEU A 179 -4.20 33.58 -10.14
C LEU A 179 -5.19 34.03 -9.07
N MET A 180 -4.77 34.96 -8.20
CA MET A 180 -5.63 35.50 -7.14
C MET A 180 -6.85 36.23 -7.71
N LYS A 181 -6.70 36.93 -8.84
CA LYS A 181 -7.82 37.60 -9.52
C LYS A 181 -8.74 36.63 -10.27
N ARG A 182 -8.20 35.61 -10.92
CA ARG A 182 -8.99 34.64 -11.71
C ARG A 182 -9.77 33.68 -10.81
N TYR A 183 -9.15 33.23 -9.72
CA TYR A 183 -9.70 32.26 -8.79
C TYR A 183 -10.05 32.90 -7.44
N GLU A 184 -10.56 34.13 -7.50
CA GLU A 184 -11.03 34.86 -6.32
C GLU A 184 -12.07 34.03 -5.56
N GLY A 185 -11.88 33.85 -4.25
CA GLY A 185 -12.73 33.01 -3.40
C GLY A 185 -12.40 31.52 -3.42
N VAL A 186 -11.64 31.03 -4.41
CA VAL A 186 -11.23 29.61 -4.53
C VAL A 186 -9.82 29.40 -3.98
N ILE A 187 -8.84 30.16 -4.48
CA ILE A 187 -7.49 30.15 -3.91
C ILE A 187 -7.51 30.95 -2.60
N CYS A 188 -6.99 30.36 -1.52
CA CYS A 188 -6.95 30.99 -0.20
C CYS A 188 -5.76 31.92 -0.08
N ARG A 189 -4.59 31.41 -0.48
CA ARG A 189 -3.33 32.13 -0.50
C ARG A 189 -2.33 31.40 -1.40
N ILE A 190 -1.32 32.14 -1.83
CA ILE A 190 -0.16 31.61 -2.56
C ILE A 190 1.07 31.87 -1.72
N THR A 191 1.94 30.87 -1.57
CA THR A 191 3.24 31.02 -0.91
C THR A 191 4.37 30.65 -1.83
N ARG A 192 5.42 31.47 -1.82
CA ARG A 192 6.64 31.23 -2.59
C ARG A 192 7.59 30.34 -1.78
N LEU A 193 7.97 29.19 -2.34
CA LEU A 193 8.86 28.24 -1.66
C LEU A 193 9.96 27.78 -2.61
N ARG A 194 11.18 27.64 -2.07
CA ARG A 194 12.31 27.07 -2.81
C ARG A 194 12.48 25.61 -2.43
N LYS A 195 12.46 24.72 -3.42
CA LYS A 195 12.65 23.27 -3.25
C LYS A 195 13.80 22.77 -4.11
N GLU A 196 14.43 21.69 -3.67
CA GLU A 196 15.44 20.98 -4.48
C GLU A 196 14.72 20.26 -5.61
N ASP A 197 15.16 20.49 -6.86
CA ASP A 197 14.66 19.81 -8.04
C ASP A 197 15.82 19.02 -8.65
N LEU A 198 15.82 17.70 -8.47
CA LEU A 198 16.95 16.84 -8.87
C LEU A 198 17.16 16.80 -10.39
N LYS A 199 16.15 17.23 -11.16
CA LYS A 199 16.25 17.37 -12.62
C LYS A 199 16.78 18.73 -13.06
N MET A 200 16.95 19.68 -12.15
CA MET A 200 17.52 20.99 -12.45
C MET A 200 19.04 20.86 -12.64
N PRO A 201 19.62 21.45 -13.70
CA PRO A 201 21.07 21.52 -13.86
C PRO A 201 21.72 22.21 -12.65
N ASN A 202 22.86 21.68 -12.21
CA ASN A 202 23.66 22.21 -11.11
C ASN A 202 22.92 22.32 -9.76
N HIS A 203 21.86 21.53 -9.53
CA HIS A 203 21.18 21.47 -8.22
C HIS A 203 22.14 21.11 -7.07
N LEU A 204 23.20 20.33 -7.35
CA LEU A 204 24.25 19.96 -6.38
C LEU A 204 25.05 21.17 -5.84
N MET A 205 25.07 22.30 -6.56
CA MET A 205 25.68 23.56 -6.10
C MET A 205 24.78 24.34 -5.12
N GLY A 206 23.63 23.78 -4.74
CA GLY A 206 22.63 24.41 -3.87
C GLY A 206 21.60 25.24 -4.63
N HIS A 207 21.50 25.08 -5.96
CA HIS A 207 20.49 25.75 -6.77
C HIS A 207 19.11 25.14 -6.53
N ARG A 208 18.23 25.93 -5.90
CA ARG A 208 16.84 25.58 -5.66
C ARG A 208 15.92 26.29 -6.62
N ARG A 209 14.91 25.56 -7.11
CA ARG A 209 13.87 26.13 -7.95
C ARG A 209 12.79 26.79 -7.08
N LEU A 210 12.31 27.95 -7.53
CA LEU A 210 11.19 28.66 -6.91
C LEU A 210 9.86 28.08 -7.42
N TYR A 211 9.01 27.69 -6.49
CA TYR A 211 7.66 27.20 -6.74
C TYR A 211 6.64 28.13 -6.07
N LEU A 212 5.48 28.29 -6.72
CA LEU A 212 4.30 28.88 -6.09
C LEU A 212 3.44 27.74 -5.54
N GLN A 213 3.26 27.71 -4.22
CA GLN A 213 2.37 26.78 -3.54
C GLN A 213 0.99 27.42 -3.42
N LEU A 214 -0.01 26.80 -4.04
CA LEU A 214 -1.39 27.28 -4.06
C LEU A 214 -2.15 26.55 -2.95
N HIS A 215 -2.70 27.30 -1.98
CA HIS A 215 -3.46 26.75 -0.86
C HIS A 215 -4.96 26.91 -1.10
N PHE A 216 -5.72 25.87 -0.75
CA PHE A 216 -7.16 25.78 -0.93
C PHE A 216 -7.87 25.56 0.40
N ARG A 217 -9.18 25.85 0.46
CA ARG A 217 -10.01 25.56 1.65
C ARG A 217 -10.40 24.10 1.70
N ASN A 218 -10.65 23.50 0.53
CA ASN A 218 -11.09 22.13 0.40
C ASN A 218 -10.53 21.49 -0.88
N VAL A 219 -10.70 20.16 -1.00
CA VAL A 219 -10.18 19.38 -2.14
C VAL A 219 -10.94 19.67 -3.43
N SER A 220 -12.22 20.06 -3.37
CA SER A 220 -13.02 20.38 -4.55
C SER A 220 -12.47 21.61 -5.28
N ASP A 221 -12.10 22.64 -4.51
CA ASP A 221 -11.47 23.86 -5.01
C ASP A 221 -10.10 23.56 -5.64
N LEU A 222 -9.30 22.73 -4.98
CA LEU A 222 -8.01 22.25 -5.50
C LEU A 222 -8.18 21.58 -6.87
N LEU A 223 -9.12 20.63 -6.98
CA LEU A 223 -9.38 19.89 -8.22
C LEU A 223 -9.91 20.80 -9.34
N THR A 224 -10.66 21.83 -8.99
CA THR A 224 -11.17 22.83 -9.94
C THR A 224 -10.02 23.61 -10.56
N VAL A 225 -9.10 24.14 -9.76
CA VAL A 225 -7.94 24.88 -10.27
C VAL A 225 -6.95 23.96 -11.00
N ARG A 226 -6.72 22.74 -10.50
CA ARG A 226 -5.89 21.73 -11.18
C ARG A 226 -6.37 21.49 -12.62
N ARG A 227 -7.68 21.38 -12.85
CA ARG A 227 -8.27 21.11 -14.17
C ARG A 227 -7.90 22.16 -15.21
N ASP A 228 -7.78 23.41 -14.78
CA ASP A 228 -7.45 24.54 -15.65
C ASP A 228 -5.93 24.71 -15.82
N ILE A 229 -5.16 24.52 -14.75
CA ILE A 229 -3.72 24.80 -14.74
C ILE A 229 -2.89 23.66 -15.35
N MET A 230 -3.27 22.40 -15.13
CA MET A 230 -2.50 21.25 -15.59
C MET A 230 -2.31 21.23 -17.12
N PRO A 231 -3.34 21.43 -17.96
CA PRO A 231 -3.15 21.48 -19.41
C PRO A 231 -2.28 22.65 -19.87
N LEU A 232 -2.35 23.79 -19.17
CA LEU A 232 -1.52 24.97 -19.47
C LEU A 232 -0.04 24.68 -19.18
N ALA A 233 0.25 24.13 -18.00
CA ALA A 233 1.61 23.77 -17.59
C ALA A 233 2.24 22.78 -18.58
N LEU A 234 1.53 21.71 -18.94
CA LEU A 234 2.00 20.70 -19.89
C LEU A 234 2.26 21.28 -21.29
N ALA A 235 1.34 22.11 -21.80
CA ALA A 235 1.46 22.73 -23.11
C ALA A 235 2.63 23.74 -23.19
N ASN A 236 2.95 24.41 -22.09
CA ASN A 236 4.07 25.34 -22.02
C ASN A 236 5.40 24.63 -21.78
N SER A 237 5.41 23.57 -20.97
CA SER A 237 6.57 22.71 -20.75
C SER A 237 7.09 22.12 -22.06
N ALA A 238 6.19 21.63 -22.91
CA ALA A 238 6.53 21.08 -24.22
C ALA A 238 7.14 22.11 -25.22
N LYS A 239 7.05 23.41 -24.93
CA LYS A 239 7.61 24.48 -25.77
C LYS A 239 8.94 25.03 -25.24
N LEU A 240 9.39 24.59 -24.07
CA LEU A 240 10.64 25.04 -23.47
C LEU A 240 11.81 24.27 -24.10
N ASP A 241 12.70 24.98 -24.78
CA ASP A 241 13.94 24.43 -25.34
C ASP A 241 15.05 24.35 -24.27
N ALA A 242 16.04 23.46 -24.46
CA ALA A 242 17.18 23.29 -23.55
C ALA A 242 17.99 24.59 -23.33
N VAL A 243 17.97 25.50 -24.31
CA VAL A 243 18.62 26.82 -24.22
C VAL A 243 17.89 27.76 -23.25
N ASP A 244 16.56 27.68 -23.17
CA ASP A 244 15.76 28.47 -22.23
C ASP A 244 15.94 28.00 -20.79
N ALA A 245 16.10 26.69 -20.58
CA ALA A 245 16.42 26.12 -19.27
C ALA A 245 17.79 26.58 -18.75
N TYR A 246 18.80 26.66 -19.63
CA TYR A 246 20.12 27.18 -19.27
C TYR A 246 20.09 28.68 -18.95
N ALA A 247 19.36 29.48 -19.75
CA ALA A 247 19.18 30.91 -19.47
C ALA A 247 18.48 31.16 -18.12
N GLU A 248 17.60 30.26 -17.69
CA GLU A 248 16.94 30.32 -16.39
C GLU A 248 17.94 30.12 -15.22
N VAL A 249 18.88 29.17 -15.35
CA VAL A 249 19.96 28.91 -14.39
C VAL A 249 20.95 30.09 -14.30
N VAL A 250 21.32 30.68 -15.44
CA VAL A 250 22.20 31.86 -15.51
C VAL A 250 21.55 33.10 -14.88
N ASN A 251 20.24 33.28 -15.08
CA ASN A 251 19.50 34.38 -14.43
C ASN A 251 19.33 34.14 -12.92
N ALA A 252 19.13 32.89 -12.48
CA ALA A 252 19.05 32.55 -11.07
C ALA A 252 20.39 32.76 -10.33
N THR A 253 21.53 32.49 -10.98
CA THR A 253 22.88 32.78 -10.46
C THR A 253 23.16 34.28 -10.36
N ALA A 254 22.71 35.07 -11.35
CA ALA A 254 22.83 36.53 -11.31
C ALA A 254 21.99 37.16 -10.19
N ALA A 255 20.80 36.63 -9.90
CA ALA A 255 19.95 37.09 -8.80
C ALA A 255 20.47 36.65 -7.41
N ALA A 256 21.17 35.51 -7.32
CA ALA A 256 21.78 35.05 -6.07
C ALA A 256 23.04 35.86 -5.69
N THR A 257 23.75 36.46 -6.66
CA THR A 257 24.95 37.26 -6.43
C THR A 257 24.67 38.74 -6.11
N THR A 258 23.42 39.20 -6.19
CA THR A 258 23.02 40.60 -5.90
C THR A 258 22.49 40.84 -4.48
N ASN A 259 22.62 39.88 -3.56
CA ASN A 259 22.29 40.05 -2.14
C ASN A 259 23.53 40.41 -1.28
N ILE A 260 24.30 41.41 -1.71
CA ILE A 260 25.24 42.11 -0.82
C ILE A 260 24.91 43.60 -0.86
N GLU A 261 24.54 44.10 0.30
CA GLU A 261 24.06 45.45 0.63
C GLU A 261 24.95 46.58 0.08
N LEU A 262 24.32 47.62 -0.48
CA LEU A 262 24.81 48.99 -0.31
C LEU A 262 23.64 50.00 -0.45
N GLU A 263 23.12 50.45 0.69
CA GLU A 263 22.41 51.72 0.80
C GLU A 263 23.40 52.88 0.57
N GLY A 264 23.02 53.88 -0.22
CA GLY A 264 23.79 55.12 -0.36
C GLY A 264 23.28 56.04 -1.46
N GLU A 265 22.48 57.02 -1.06
CA GLU A 265 22.10 58.18 -1.88
C GLU A 265 23.34 58.99 -2.31
N TRP A 266 23.49 59.27 -3.61
CA TRP A 266 23.92 60.58 -4.11
C TRP A 266 23.63 60.75 -5.60
N ALA A 267 22.88 61.82 -5.89
CA ALA A 267 22.60 62.35 -7.21
C ALA A 267 23.79 63.19 -7.72
N ALA A 268 24.10 63.13 -9.02
CA ALA A 268 24.52 64.26 -9.84
C ALA A 268 24.59 63.89 -11.34
N ASP A 269 24.05 64.79 -12.16
CA ASP A 269 24.01 64.81 -13.63
C ASP A 269 25.37 64.66 -14.34
N ALA A 270 25.36 64.03 -15.53
CA ALA A 270 26.01 64.56 -16.73
C ALA A 270 25.65 63.76 -18.02
N ASP A 271 24.78 64.38 -18.82
CA ASP A 271 24.91 64.63 -20.27
C ASP A 271 24.65 63.54 -21.34
N GLU A 272 24.06 64.05 -22.41
CA GLU A 272 23.36 63.41 -23.52
C GLU A 272 24.28 62.76 -24.58
N GLY A 273 23.80 61.71 -25.26
CA GLY A 273 24.47 61.22 -26.46
C GLY A 273 23.88 59.96 -27.12
N ALA A 274 22.87 60.16 -27.97
CA ALA A 274 22.58 59.37 -29.18
C ALA A 274 22.18 57.87 -29.05
N GLY A 275 20.87 57.65 -28.90
CA GLY A 275 20.03 56.78 -29.74
C GLY A 275 20.49 55.35 -30.08
N SER A 276 19.92 54.36 -29.39
CA SER A 276 19.45 53.12 -30.03
C SER A 276 18.37 52.42 -29.19
N SER A 277 17.21 52.22 -29.81
CA SER A 277 16.04 51.41 -29.42
C SER A 277 15.72 51.22 -27.93
N ARG A 278 14.75 52.01 -27.47
CA ARG A 278 13.87 51.71 -26.34
C ARG A 278 13.26 50.29 -26.52
N ARG A 279 13.78 49.26 -25.86
CA ARG A 279 13.09 47.96 -25.72
C ARG A 279 11.86 48.14 -24.82
N THR A 280 10.79 48.60 -25.43
CA THR A 280 9.42 48.63 -24.89
C THR A 280 8.81 47.24 -25.06
N GLY A 281 9.28 46.25 -24.28
CA GLY A 281 8.83 44.85 -24.41
C GLY A 281 8.36 44.19 -23.11
N GLY A 282 8.30 44.91 -21.99
CA GLY A 282 8.10 44.32 -20.66
C GLY A 282 6.66 44.29 -20.15
N ARG A 283 5.66 44.78 -20.90
CA ARG A 283 4.34 45.10 -20.32
C ARG A 283 3.15 44.27 -20.80
N ASP A 284 3.36 43.20 -21.57
CA ASP A 284 2.24 42.42 -22.12
C ASP A 284 2.57 40.93 -22.38
N LYS A 285 3.35 40.29 -21.49
CA LYS A 285 3.46 38.83 -21.53
C LYS A 285 2.28 38.23 -20.79
N ASP A 286 1.52 37.38 -21.46
CA ASP A 286 0.38 36.68 -20.88
C ASP A 286 0.84 35.82 -19.69
N PRO A 287 0.31 36.03 -18.47
CA PRO A 287 0.68 35.24 -17.29
C PRO A 287 0.52 33.74 -17.50
N ARG A 288 -0.42 33.33 -18.35
CA ARG A 288 -0.67 31.91 -18.68
C ARG A 288 0.52 31.23 -19.32
N GLU A 289 1.34 31.95 -20.10
CA GLU A 289 2.52 31.41 -20.79
C GLU A 289 3.73 31.23 -19.86
N GLY A 290 3.64 31.79 -18.65
CA GLY A 290 4.69 31.73 -17.64
C GLY A 290 4.59 30.52 -16.73
N ILE A 291 3.48 29.76 -16.72
CA ILE A 291 3.32 28.53 -15.93
C ILE A 291 3.87 27.36 -16.72
N ILE A 292 4.88 26.67 -16.20
CA ILE A 292 5.69 25.70 -16.97
C ILE A 292 5.76 24.31 -16.35
N ASP A 293 5.30 24.16 -15.10
CA ASP A 293 5.21 22.86 -14.43
C ASP A 293 4.11 22.90 -13.37
N ILE A 294 3.58 21.73 -13.02
CA ILE A 294 2.64 21.51 -11.91
C ILE A 294 3.09 20.25 -11.18
N ARG A 295 3.21 20.31 -9.85
CA ARG A 295 3.79 19.25 -9.03
C ARG A 295 2.94 18.94 -7.81
N GLU A 296 3.01 17.69 -7.36
CA GLU A 296 2.35 17.20 -6.14
C GLU A 296 0.82 17.42 -6.11
N TYR A 297 0.18 17.44 -7.28
CA TYR A 297 -1.26 17.73 -7.44
C TYR A 297 -2.18 16.52 -7.29
N ASP A 298 -1.60 15.32 -7.21
CA ASP A 298 -2.25 14.01 -7.12
C ASP A 298 -1.98 13.30 -5.79
N VAL A 299 -1.34 13.98 -4.84
CA VAL A 299 -1.09 13.48 -3.49
C VAL A 299 -2.42 13.39 -2.72
N PRO A 300 -2.82 12.21 -2.21
CA PRO A 300 -4.05 12.07 -1.44
C PRO A 300 -4.06 12.99 -0.21
N TYR A 301 -5.21 13.61 0.07
CA TYR A 301 -5.29 14.69 1.06
C TYR A 301 -4.92 14.25 2.49
N TYR A 302 -5.48 13.16 3.02
CA TYR A 302 -5.13 12.72 4.38
C TYR A 302 -3.67 12.22 4.48
N LEU A 303 -3.11 11.63 3.40
CA LEU A 303 -1.69 11.29 3.30
C LEU A 303 -0.83 12.56 3.39
N ARG A 304 -1.22 13.62 2.69
CA ARG A 304 -0.57 14.95 2.79
C ARG A 304 -0.57 15.45 4.23
N VAL A 305 -1.74 15.44 4.89
CA VAL A 305 -1.85 15.90 6.28
C VAL A 305 -0.98 15.07 7.22
N ALA A 306 -0.98 13.75 7.08
CA ALA A 306 -0.18 12.85 7.91
C ALA A 306 1.33 12.98 7.66
N MET A 307 1.75 13.20 6.41
CA MET A 307 3.13 13.43 6.04
C MET A 307 3.65 14.77 6.59
N ASP A 308 2.93 15.87 6.31
CA ASP A 308 3.37 17.22 6.64
C ASP A 308 3.40 17.49 8.16
N ASN A 309 2.56 16.78 8.93
CA ASN A 309 2.49 16.89 10.39
C ASN A 309 3.18 15.73 11.14
N GLU A 310 3.92 14.88 10.43
CA GLU A 310 4.60 13.69 10.98
C GLU A 310 3.69 12.77 11.83
N LEU A 311 2.43 12.60 11.42
CA LEU A 311 1.46 11.74 12.08
C LEU A 311 1.48 10.33 11.48
N ARG A 312 1.41 9.31 12.34
CA ARG A 312 1.45 7.89 11.97
C ARG A 312 0.49 7.10 12.84
N VAL A 313 -0.36 6.31 12.19
CA VAL A 313 -1.24 5.36 12.87
C VAL A 313 -0.36 4.30 13.58
N GLY A 314 -0.78 3.86 14.76
CA GLY A 314 -0.02 2.91 15.57
C GLY A 314 0.93 3.54 16.60
N LEU A 315 0.97 4.88 16.69
CA LEU A 315 1.76 5.62 17.68
C LEU A 315 0.89 6.34 18.71
N TRP A 316 1.50 6.64 19.87
CA TRP A 316 0.88 7.42 20.95
C TRP A 316 1.10 8.92 20.78
N TYR A 317 0.05 9.69 21.00
CA TYR A 317 0.08 11.15 20.96
C TYR A 317 -0.57 11.75 22.21
N SER A 318 0.00 12.85 22.68
CA SER A 318 -0.68 13.81 23.54
C SER A 318 -1.30 14.89 22.67
N ILE A 319 -2.62 15.03 22.74
CA ILE A 319 -3.42 15.94 21.95
C ILE A 319 -3.86 17.10 22.85
N SER A 320 -3.50 18.31 22.46
CA SER A 320 -3.93 19.56 23.12
C SER A 320 -4.70 20.41 22.11
N PHE A 321 -5.56 21.31 22.59
CA PHE A 321 -6.39 22.13 21.71
C PHE A 321 -6.06 23.61 21.88
N ALA A 322 -5.84 24.29 20.76
CA ALA A 322 -5.67 25.74 20.70
C ALA A 322 -6.69 26.31 19.70
N ALA A 323 -7.66 27.09 20.20
CA ALA A 323 -8.74 27.66 19.38
C ALA A 323 -9.46 26.62 18.50
N GLY A 324 -9.72 25.43 19.03
CA GLY A 324 -10.39 24.33 18.33
C GLY A 324 -9.51 23.51 17.36
N GLN A 325 -8.24 23.87 17.16
CA GLN A 325 -7.28 23.05 16.40
C GLN A 325 -6.51 22.11 17.32
N PRO A 326 -6.43 20.79 17.00
CA PRO A 326 -5.60 19.87 17.75
C PRO A 326 -4.12 20.09 17.41
N ALA A 327 -3.28 20.08 18.44
CA ALA A 327 -1.84 19.99 18.35
C ALA A 327 -1.39 18.64 18.92
N PHE A 328 -0.62 17.90 18.13
CA PHE A 328 -0.18 16.54 18.43
C PHE A 328 1.28 16.55 18.88
N LYS A 329 1.55 15.90 20.01
CA LYS A 329 2.91 15.61 20.48
C LYS A 329 3.08 14.11 20.61
N GLN A 330 3.96 13.53 19.80
CA GLN A 330 4.27 12.09 19.89
C GLN A 330 4.90 11.75 21.25
N LEU A 331 4.44 10.66 21.87
CA LEU A 331 4.95 10.10 23.12
C LEU A 331 5.90 8.94 22.82
N THR A 332 7.18 9.23 22.63
CA THR A 332 8.19 8.25 22.16
C THR A 332 8.59 7.23 23.21
N GLU A 333 8.38 7.54 24.48
CA GLU A 333 8.58 6.65 25.62
C GLU A 333 7.55 5.50 25.67
N ARG A 334 6.41 5.66 25.00
CA ARG A 334 5.33 4.67 24.96
C ARG A 334 5.46 3.75 23.74
N VAL A 335 6.14 2.62 23.92
CA VAL A 335 6.37 1.63 22.86
C VAL A 335 5.26 0.56 22.79
N LYS A 336 4.68 0.17 23.93
CA LYS A 336 3.59 -0.81 23.96
C LYS A 336 2.35 -0.19 23.28
N ARG A 337 1.75 -0.94 22.36
CA ARG A 337 0.49 -0.55 21.69
C ARG A 337 -0.68 -0.54 22.68
N ALA A 338 -1.71 0.23 22.35
CA ALA A 338 -3.01 0.01 22.98
C ALA A 338 -3.57 -1.36 22.57
N ASP A 339 -4.54 -1.84 23.35
CA ASP A 339 -5.23 -3.10 23.11
C ASP A 339 -6.61 -2.77 22.48
N PRO A 340 -6.72 -2.69 21.14
CA PRO A 340 -8.01 -2.46 20.48
C PRO A 340 -8.94 -3.65 20.68
N VAL A 341 -10.24 -3.40 20.74
CA VAL A 341 -11.24 -4.47 20.65
C VAL A 341 -11.20 -5.05 19.24
N VAL A 342 -10.81 -6.31 19.13
CA VAL A 342 -10.68 -7.06 17.88
C VAL A 342 -11.81 -8.06 17.76
N MET A 343 -12.59 -7.91 16.70
CA MET A 343 -13.59 -8.87 16.28
C MET A 343 -13.10 -9.60 15.02
N ALA A 344 -13.23 -10.91 14.95
CA ALA A 344 -13.01 -11.66 13.70
C ALA A 344 -14.23 -12.52 13.42
N PHE A 345 -14.77 -12.50 12.21
CA PHE A 345 -15.99 -13.22 11.88
C PHE A 345 -15.93 -13.92 10.53
N ASP A 346 -16.78 -14.93 10.40
CA ASP A 346 -17.03 -15.73 9.21
C ASP A 346 -18.53 -16.07 9.13
N ILE A 347 -19.06 -16.27 7.92
CA ILE A 347 -20.47 -16.61 7.70
C ILE A 347 -20.65 -17.91 6.93
N GLU A 348 -21.69 -18.65 7.31
CA GLU A 348 -22.15 -19.82 6.56
C GLU A 348 -23.49 -19.56 5.93
N THR A 349 -23.62 -19.91 4.65
CA THR A 349 -24.79 -19.58 3.84
C THR A 349 -25.37 -20.83 3.17
N THR A 350 -26.67 -20.82 2.90
CA THR A 350 -27.26 -21.84 2.03
C THR A 350 -26.69 -21.70 0.63
N LYS A 351 -26.69 -22.80 -0.12
CA LYS A 351 -26.41 -22.75 -1.55
C LYS A 351 -27.16 -23.82 -2.31
N ALA A 352 -27.39 -23.55 -3.59
CA ALA A 352 -27.83 -24.57 -4.52
C ALA A 352 -26.70 -25.58 -4.82
N PRO A 353 -27.03 -26.87 -5.08
CA PRO A 353 -26.03 -27.89 -5.43
C PRO A 353 -25.18 -27.49 -6.65
N LEU A 354 -23.86 -27.69 -6.55
CA LEU A 354 -22.86 -27.40 -7.59
C LEU A 354 -22.85 -25.92 -8.06
N LYS A 355 -23.41 -25.00 -7.28
CA LYS A 355 -23.38 -23.56 -7.52
C LYS A 355 -22.75 -22.83 -6.35
N PHE A 356 -22.29 -21.62 -6.63
CA PHE A 356 -21.92 -20.65 -5.60
C PHE A 356 -23.18 -20.09 -4.91
N PRO A 357 -23.07 -19.66 -3.64
CA PRO A 357 -24.15 -18.95 -2.96
C PRO A 357 -24.55 -17.67 -3.72
N ASP A 358 -25.85 -17.40 -3.80
CA ASP A 358 -26.41 -16.19 -4.41
C ASP A 358 -27.18 -15.39 -3.36
N GLN A 359 -26.60 -14.25 -2.95
CA GLN A 359 -27.14 -13.34 -1.93
C GLN A 359 -28.59 -12.87 -2.18
N ALA A 360 -29.10 -12.96 -3.42
CA ALA A 360 -30.48 -12.61 -3.72
C ALA A 360 -31.49 -13.66 -3.25
N ILE A 361 -31.10 -14.94 -3.22
CA ILE A 361 -32.01 -16.07 -2.96
C ILE A 361 -31.60 -16.90 -1.75
N ASP A 362 -30.30 -17.06 -1.51
CA ASP A 362 -29.75 -17.83 -0.40
C ASP A 362 -29.78 -17.02 0.90
N GLN A 363 -29.74 -17.74 2.03
CA GLN A 363 -29.87 -17.17 3.37
C GLN A 363 -28.62 -17.44 4.20
N VAL A 364 -28.38 -16.59 5.20
CA VAL A 364 -27.38 -16.82 6.24
C VAL A 364 -27.88 -17.90 7.20
N MET A 365 -27.08 -18.95 7.38
CA MET A 365 -27.34 -20.05 8.31
C MET A 365 -26.68 -19.82 9.66
N MET A 366 -25.43 -19.36 9.65
CA MET A 366 -24.62 -19.13 10.85
C MET A 366 -23.70 -17.93 10.68
N ILE A 367 -23.43 -17.22 11.78
CA ILE A 367 -22.39 -16.20 11.87
C ILE A 367 -21.52 -16.58 13.07
N SER A 368 -20.30 -17.03 12.81
CA SER A 368 -19.32 -17.33 13.85
C SER A 368 -18.35 -16.17 13.99
N TYR A 369 -18.02 -15.81 15.22
CA TYR A 369 -17.07 -14.72 15.46
C TYR A 369 -16.38 -14.83 16.80
N MET A 370 -15.22 -14.21 16.92
CA MET A 370 -14.48 -14.05 18.16
C MET A 370 -14.32 -12.57 18.48
N VAL A 371 -14.43 -12.22 19.77
CA VAL A 371 -14.13 -10.89 20.32
C VAL A 371 -13.12 -11.07 21.45
N ASP A 372 -11.90 -10.55 21.27
CA ASP A 372 -10.83 -10.58 22.27
C ASP A 372 -10.60 -11.96 22.94
N GLY A 373 -10.75 -13.04 22.17
CA GLY A 373 -10.55 -14.43 22.60
C GLY A 373 -11.81 -15.16 23.06
N GLN A 374 -12.94 -14.47 23.24
CA GLN A 374 -14.24 -15.10 23.48
C GLN A 374 -14.95 -15.36 22.16
N GLY A 375 -15.32 -16.62 21.90
CA GLY A 375 -16.09 -17.04 20.74
C GLY A 375 -17.60 -16.86 20.94
N TYR A 376 -18.29 -16.60 19.83
CA TYR A 376 -19.74 -16.54 19.73
C TYR A 376 -20.19 -17.15 18.41
N LEU A 377 -21.37 -17.76 18.43
CA LEU A 377 -22.03 -18.32 17.25
C LEU A 377 -23.49 -17.89 17.26
N ILE A 378 -23.95 -17.24 16.19
CA ILE A 378 -25.37 -16.97 15.99
C ILE A 378 -25.88 -17.94 14.95
N THR A 379 -26.96 -18.66 15.25
CA THR A 379 -27.59 -19.62 14.33
C THR A 379 -28.96 -19.13 13.88
N ASN A 380 -29.35 -19.46 12.65
CA ASN A 380 -30.67 -19.22 12.09
C ASN A 380 -31.51 -20.50 12.18
N ARG A 381 -32.50 -20.52 13.10
CA ARG A 381 -33.35 -21.67 13.38
C ARG A 381 -34.41 -21.98 12.30
N ASP A 382 -34.58 -21.10 11.30
CA ASP A 382 -35.37 -21.44 10.10
C ASP A 382 -34.69 -22.52 9.23
N ILE A 383 -33.37 -22.66 9.34
CA ILE A 383 -32.57 -23.55 8.49
C ILE A 383 -31.88 -24.62 9.31
N VAL A 384 -31.21 -24.22 10.39
CA VAL A 384 -30.62 -25.15 11.34
C VAL A 384 -31.76 -25.97 11.97
N SER A 385 -31.63 -27.28 12.18
CA SER A 385 -32.76 -28.11 12.65
C SER A 385 -32.91 -28.18 14.18
N GLU A 386 -31.82 -28.07 14.94
CA GLU A 386 -31.83 -28.09 16.42
C GLU A 386 -31.09 -26.89 17.03
N ASP A 387 -31.39 -26.59 18.30
CA ASP A 387 -30.67 -25.58 19.06
C ASP A 387 -29.25 -26.10 19.34
N ILE A 388 -28.23 -25.27 19.07
CA ILE A 388 -26.85 -25.59 19.38
C ILE A 388 -26.54 -25.09 20.79
N GLU A 389 -26.00 -25.98 21.64
CA GLU A 389 -25.56 -25.63 22.99
C GLU A 389 -24.17 -24.98 22.99
N ASP A 390 -23.84 -24.25 24.05
CA ASP A 390 -22.49 -23.70 24.25
C ASP A 390 -21.44 -24.82 24.24
N PHE A 391 -20.35 -24.61 23.51
CA PHE A 391 -19.28 -25.59 23.37
C PHE A 391 -17.91 -24.93 23.23
N GLU A 392 -16.86 -25.75 23.31
CA GLU A 392 -15.47 -25.28 23.18
C GLU A 392 -14.81 -25.93 21.96
N TYR A 393 -14.15 -25.12 21.15
CA TYR A 393 -13.25 -25.55 20.08
C TYR A 393 -11.86 -24.97 20.30
N THR A 394 -10.98 -25.78 20.89
CA THR A 394 -9.58 -25.42 21.17
C THR A 394 -8.66 -26.39 20.42
N PRO A 395 -8.20 -26.05 19.20
CA PRO A 395 -7.41 -26.97 18.37
C PRO A 395 -6.00 -27.22 18.92
N LYS A 396 -5.45 -26.28 19.71
CA LYS A 396 -4.15 -26.37 20.37
C LYS A 396 -4.08 -25.36 21.53
N GLU A 397 -3.21 -25.61 22.49
CA GLU A 397 -2.86 -24.65 23.54
C GLU A 397 -2.45 -23.28 22.95
N GLY A 398 -3.03 -22.19 23.50
CA GLY A 398 -2.86 -20.82 23.00
C GLY A 398 -3.76 -20.46 21.81
N TYR A 399 -4.74 -21.32 21.48
CA TYR A 399 -5.83 -21.08 20.54
C TYR A 399 -7.18 -21.43 21.18
N GLU A 400 -7.43 -20.90 22.37
CA GLU A 400 -8.65 -21.13 23.12
C GLU A 400 -9.88 -20.58 22.39
N GLY A 401 -10.93 -21.40 22.24
CA GLY A 401 -12.16 -20.99 21.60
C GLY A 401 -13.39 -21.44 22.38
N PRO A 402 -13.70 -20.85 23.55
CA PRO A 402 -15.00 -21.06 24.19
C PRO A 402 -16.07 -20.31 23.39
N PHE A 403 -17.16 -20.98 23.01
CA PHE A 403 -18.25 -20.38 22.22
C PHE A 403 -19.56 -20.31 23.01
N THR A 404 -20.09 -19.08 23.10
CA THR A 404 -21.47 -18.83 23.54
C THR A 404 -22.38 -18.77 22.32
N VAL A 405 -23.49 -19.51 22.36
CA VAL A 405 -24.37 -19.67 21.19
C VAL A 405 -25.67 -18.91 21.34
N PHE A 406 -26.05 -18.18 20.29
CA PHE A 406 -27.32 -17.47 20.16
C PHE A 406 -28.18 -18.13 19.08
N ASN A 407 -29.16 -18.92 19.51
CA ASN A 407 -30.13 -19.56 18.63
C ASN A 407 -31.27 -18.58 18.31
N GLU A 408 -31.20 -17.92 17.16
CA GLU A 408 -32.18 -16.90 16.75
C GLU A 408 -33.27 -17.51 15.83
N PRO A 409 -34.54 -17.09 15.96
CA PRO A 409 -35.67 -17.76 15.32
C PRO A 409 -35.65 -17.73 13.80
N ASP A 410 -35.13 -16.66 13.18
CA ASP A 410 -35.13 -16.43 11.74
C ASP A 410 -33.88 -15.63 11.29
N GLU A 411 -33.64 -15.54 9.97
CA GLU A 411 -32.49 -14.82 9.40
C GLU A 411 -32.45 -13.34 9.84
N ALA A 412 -33.61 -12.70 9.97
CA ALA A 412 -33.69 -11.30 10.34
C ALA A 412 -33.26 -11.08 11.80
N ALA A 413 -33.62 -11.98 12.71
CA ALA A 413 -33.18 -12.00 14.09
C ALA A 413 -31.68 -12.31 14.20
N THR A 414 -31.16 -13.27 13.41
CA THR A 414 -29.72 -13.55 13.30
C THR A 414 -28.92 -12.30 12.93
N ILE A 415 -29.33 -11.57 11.88
CA ILE A 415 -28.64 -10.36 11.41
C ILE A 415 -28.79 -9.21 12.44
N ARG A 416 -29.96 -9.04 13.07
CA ARG A 416 -30.13 -8.01 14.12
C ARG A 416 -29.29 -8.29 15.35
N ARG A 417 -29.19 -9.55 15.79
CA ARG A 417 -28.32 -9.96 16.90
C ARG A 417 -26.87 -9.61 16.61
N TRP A 418 -26.41 -9.91 15.39
CA TRP A 418 -25.05 -9.59 14.95
C TRP A 418 -24.75 -8.11 15.07
N PHE A 419 -25.59 -7.25 14.46
CA PHE A 419 -25.40 -5.80 14.53
C PHE A 419 -25.56 -5.22 15.92
N SER A 420 -26.49 -5.72 16.73
CA SER A 420 -26.62 -5.33 18.14
C SER A 420 -25.33 -5.58 18.89
N HIS A 421 -24.72 -6.75 18.71
CA HIS A 421 -23.51 -7.10 19.43
C HIS A 421 -22.30 -6.28 18.97
N ILE A 422 -22.21 -5.94 17.68
CA ILE A 422 -21.21 -4.97 17.17
C ILE A 422 -21.32 -3.63 17.90
N GLN A 423 -22.54 -3.14 18.13
CA GLN A 423 -22.78 -1.87 18.83
C GLN A 423 -22.48 -1.94 20.33
N ASP A 424 -22.66 -3.11 20.93
CA ASP A 424 -22.37 -3.35 22.34
C ASP A 424 -20.85 -3.37 22.59
N VAL A 425 -20.09 -4.11 21.77
CA VAL A 425 -18.64 -4.30 21.96
C VAL A 425 -17.79 -3.22 21.29
N LYS A 426 -18.33 -2.50 20.30
CA LYS A 426 -17.70 -1.38 19.59
C LYS A 426 -16.29 -1.72 19.09
N PRO A 427 -16.14 -2.73 18.21
CA PRO A 427 -14.84 -3.16 17.76
C PRO A 427 -14.18 -2.06 16.94
N THR A 428 -12.88 -1.87 17.13
CA THR A 428 -12.06 -0.93 16.34
C THR A 428 -11.30 -1.63 15.22
N VAL A 429 -11.32 -2.97 15.25
CA VAL A 429 -10.85 -3.84 14.19
C VAL A 429 -11.88 -4.95 13.95
N MET A 430 -12.21 -5.18 12.68
CA MET A 430 -12.92 -6.36 12.22
C MET A 430 -12.05 -7.14 11.24
N ALA A 431 -11.69 -8.37 11.57
CA ALA A 431 -10.95 -9.27 10.69
C ALA A 431 -11.87 -10.29 10.01
N THR A 432 -11.57 -10.62 8.75
CA THR A 432 -12.26 -11.64 7.97
C THR A 432 -11.25 -12.42 7.13
N PHE A 433 -11.68 -13.49 6.48
CA PHE A 433 -10.91 -14.14 5.42
C PHE A 433 -11.69 -14.06 4.12
N ASN A 434 -11.28 -13.19 3.20
CA ASN A 434 -11.98 -12.90 1.94
C ASN A 434 -13.34 -12.18 2.11
N GLY A 435 -13.52 -11.46 3.23
CA GLY A 435 -14.79 -10.81 3.57
C GLY A 435 -15.20 -9.66 2.66
N ASP A 436 -14.26 -9.00 1.97
CA ASP A 436 -14.58 -7.95 0.99
C ASP A 436 -15.39 -8.51 -0.20
N PHE A 437 -15.18 -9.77 -0.58
CA PHE A 437 -15.78 -10.38 -1.77
C PHE A 437 -16.89 -11.40 -1.49
N PHE A 438 -17.08 -11.79 -0.22
CA PHE A 438 -18.11 -12.75 0.15
C PHE A 438 -18.93 -12.26 1.35
N ASP A 439 -18.34 -12.26 2.55
CA ASP A 439 -19.05 -12.10 3.82
C ASP A 439 -19.83 -10.78 3.93
N PHE A 440 -19.14 -9.65 3.76
CA PHE A 440 -19.77 -8.34 3.85
C PHE A 440 -20.80 -8.08 2.73
N PRO A 441 -20.51 -8.33 1.43
CA PRO A 441 -21.50 -8.21 0.38
C PRO A 441 -22.78 -9.01 0.67
N PHE A 442 -22.61 -10.27 1.12
CA PHE A 442 -23.73 -11.16 1.41
C PHE A 442 -24.56 -10.61 2.57
N LEU A 443 -23.95 -10.30 3.71
CA LEU A 443 -24.65 -9.71 4.86
C LEU A 443 -25.33 -8.39 4.51
N CYS A 444 -24.71 -7.54 3.68
CA CYS A 444 -25.27 -6.26 3.26
C CYS A 444 -26.54 -6.47 2.42
N ALA A 445 -26.49 -7.37 1.44
CA ALA A 445 -27.64 -7.71 0.62
C ALA A 445 -28.79 -8.33 1.44
N ARG A 446 -28.48 -9.26 2.34
CA ARG A 446 -29.48 -9.91 3.22
C ARG A 446 -30.08 -8.94 4.23
N ALA A 447 -29.26 -8.09 4.86
CA ALA A 447 -29.74 -7.03 5.75
C ALA A 447 -30.74 -6.11 5.03
N LYS A 448 -30.43 -5.71 3.80
CA LYS A 448 -31.32 -4.87 2.98
C LYS A 448 -32.66 -5.52 2.66
N VAL A 449 -32.70 -6.83 2.41
CA VAL A 449 -33.96 -7.59 2.21
C VAL A 449 -34.86 -7.48 3.44
N HIS A 450 -34.27 -7.45 4.63
CA HIS A 450 -34.97 -7.34 5.91
C HIS A 450 -35.20 -5.90 6.40
N GLY A 451 -34.89 -4.90 5.56
CA GLY A 451 -35.07 -3.48 5.89
C GLY A 451 -34.06 -2.94 6.92
N ILE A 452 -32.90 -3.60 7.05
CA ILE A 452 -31.81 -3.21 7.95
C ILE A 452 -30.73 -2.50 7.14
N ASP A 453 -30.34 -1.30 7.56
CA ASP A 453 -29.26 -0.55 6.94
C ASP A 453 -27.92 -0.85 7.62
N MET A 454 -27.06 -1.62 6.96
CA MET A 454 -25.75 -2.00 7.50
C MET A 454 -24.91 -0.78 7.91
N PHE A 455 -24.97 0.33 7.17
CA PHE A 455 -24.14 1.49 7.47
C PHE A 455 -24.58 2.17 8.76
N LEU A 456 -25.89 2.31 9.00
CA LEU A 456 -26.41 2.91 10.24
C LEU A 456 -26.20 2.01 11.47
N GLU A 457 -26.08 0.70 11.27
CA GLU A 457 -25.91 -0.25 12.36
C GLU A 457 -24.45 -0.55 12.71
N SER A 458 -23.53 -0.60 11.75
CA SER A 458 -22.12 -0.96 11.99
C SER A 458 -21.09 0.06 11.50
N GLY A 459 -21.51 1.09 10.76
CA GLY A 459 -20.62 2.06 10.12
C GLY A 459 -19.90 1.53 8.87
N PHE A 460 -20.16 0.29 8.46
CA PHE A 460 -19.58 -0.29 7.26
C PHE A 460 -20.38 0.10 6.01
N ALA A 461 -19.66 0.56 4.99
CA ALA A 461 -20.20 0.80 3.67
C ALA A 461 -19.23 0.31 2.61
N LYS A 462 -19.77 0.04 1.43
CA LYS A 462 -19.00 -0.33 0.25
C LYS A 462 -18.40 0.93 -0.39
N ASP A 463 -17.12 0.90 -0.66
CA ASP A 463 -16.40 2.01 -1.29
C ASP A 463 -16.37 1.91 -2.83
N SER A 464 -15.64 2.82 -3.48
CA SER A 464 -15.51 2.86 -4.93
C SER A 464 -14.68 1.71 -5.54
N GLU A 465 -13.89 1.01 -4.72
CA GLU A 465 -13.11 -0.17 -5.11
C GLU A 465 -13.87 -1.47 -4.84
N GLU A 466 -15.16 -1.36 -4.51
CA GLU A 466 -16.07 -2.44 -4.17
C GLU A 466 -15.69 -3.18 -2.87
N GLU A 467 -14.93 -2.54 -1.98
CA GLU A 467 -14.47 -3.06 -0.69
C GLU A 467 -15.29 -2.49 0.47
N PHE A 468 -15.42 -3.23 1.57
CA PHE A 468 -16.17 -2.77 2.74
C PHE A 468 -15.25 -2.11 3.76
N LYS A 469 -15.53 -0.84 4.07
CA LYS A 469 -14.71 0.00 4.96
C LYS A 469 -15.62 0.73 5.96
N SER A 470 -15.05 1.06 7.11
CA SER A 470 -15.67 1.88 8.15
C SER A 470 -14.68 2.93 8.65
N ARG A 471 -15.20 4.01 9.24
CA ARG A 471 -14.38 5.10 9.78
C ARG A 471 -13.82 4.74 11.17
N THR A 472 -14.67 4.17 12.02
CA THR A 472 -14.36 3.81 13.41
C THR A 472 -13.72 2.43 13.55
N CYS A 473 -13.97 1.55 12.58
CA CYS A 473 -13.53 0.16 12.61
C CYS A 473 -12.72 -0.16 11.35
N VAL A 474 -11.49 -0.61 11.54
CA VAL A 474 -10.62 -1.02 10.43
C VAL A 474 -11.00 -2.42 9.98
N HIS A 475 -11.20 -2.63 8.67
CA HIS A 475 -11.46 -3.96 8.13
C HIS A 475 -10.18 -4.65 7.67
N MET A 476 -9.79 -5.68 8.41
CA MET A 476 -8.62 -6.50 8.19
C MET A 476 -8.96 -7.79 7.46
N ASP A 477 -9.13 -7.71 6.13
CA ASP A 477 -9.25 -8.90 5.29
C ASP A 477 -7.91 -9.65 5.21
N CYS A 478 -7.78 -10.72 6.01
CA CYS A 478 -6.56 -11.51 6.12
C CYS A 478 -6.13 -12.12 4.78
N PHE A 479 -7.06 -12.32 3.84
CA PHE A 479 -6.74 -12.85 2.52
C PHE A 479 -5.88 -11.88 1.69
N ARG A 480 -5.97 -10.57 1.94
CA ARG A 480 -5.09 -9.56 1.32
C ARG A 480 -3.65 -9.72 1.77
N TRP A 481 -3.44 -9.91 3.08
CA TRP A 481 -2.13 -10.22 3.63
C TRP A 481 -1.60 -11.57 3.11
N VAL A 482 -2.47 -12.60 3.01
CA VAL A 482 -2.08 -13.90 2.45
C VAL A 482 -1.53 -13.76 1.03
N LYS A 483 -2.23 -13.04 0.16
CA LYS A 483 -1.80 -12.86 -1.23
C LYS A 483 -0.50 -12.06 -1.37
N ARG A 484 -0.30 -11.05 -0.52
CA ARG A 484 0.81 -10.09 -0.67
C ARG A 484 2.06 -10.46 0.13
N ASP A 485 1.88 -10.88 1.38
CA ASP A 485 2.95 -10.87 2.39
C ASP A 485 3.23 -12.26 3.00
N SER A 486 2.36 -13.26 2.81
CA SER A 486 2.54 -14.58 3.47
C SER A 486 3.67 -15.44 2.90
N TYR A 487 4.13 -15.12 1.68
CA TYR A 487 5.09 -15.91 0.91
C TYR A 487 4.61 -17.34 0.56
N LEU A 488 3.29 -17.59 0.64
CA LEU A 488 2.68 -18.87 0.26
C LEU A 488 2.42 -18.95 -1.24
N PRO A 489 2.62 -20.12 -1.87
CA PRO A 489 2.26 -20.34 -3.27
C PRO A 489 0.75 -20.22 -3.46
N GLN A 490 0.31 -19.79 -4.64
CA GLN A 490 -1.11 -19.53 -4.93
C GLN A 490 -2.04 -20.72 -4.63
N GLY A 491 -1.57 -21.96 -4.85
CA GLY A 491 -2.32 -23.18 -4.55
C GLY A 491 -2.54 -23.45 -3.05
N SER A 492 -1.86 -22.71 -2.16
CA SER A 492 -1.92 -22.86 -0.71
C SER A 492 -2.44 -21.60 -0.01
N GLN A 493 -3.20 -20.76 -0.72
CA GLN A 493 -3.76 -19.50 -0.19
C GLN A 493 -5.18 -19.63 0.35
N GLY A 494 -5.78 -20.82 0.34
CA GLY A 494 -7.05 -21.07 1.02
C GLY A 494 -6.88 -21.12 2.54
N LEU A 495 -7.92 -20.75 3.29
CA LEU A 495 -7.90 -20.64 4.76
C LEU A 495 -7.29 -21.88 5.43
N LYS A 496 -7.74 -23.08 5.04
CA LYS A 496 -7.18 -24.35 5.53
C LYS A 496 -5.66 -24.45 5.39
N ALA A 497 -5.14 -24.26 4.18
CA ALA A 497 -3.71 -24.39 3.91
C ALA A 497 -2.89 -23.31 4.63
N VAL A 498 -3.44 -22.11 4.75
CA VAL A 498 -2.86 -21.01 5.51
C VAL A 498 -2.81 -21.35 7.00
N THR A 499 -3.88 -21.90 7.56
CA THR A 499 -3.96 -22.34 8.97
C THR A 499 -2.93 -23.42 9.27
N THR A 500 -2.82 -24.46 8.43
CA THR A 500 -1.79 -25.49 8.58
C THR A 500 -0.38 -24.88 8.50
N ALA A 501 -0.12 -24.02 7.51
CA ALA A 501 1.21 -23.46 7.27
C ALA A 501 1.64 -22.39 8.29
N LYS A 502 0.71 -21.61 8.84
CA LYS A 502 0.99 -20.47 9.73
C LYS A 502 0.64 -20.76 11.19
N LEU A 503 -0.51 -21.39 11.48
CA LEU A 503 -0.92 -21.66 12.86
C LEU A 503 -0.45 -23.02 13.38
N GLY A 504 -0.10 -23.94 12.47
CA GLY A 504 0.53 -25.23 12.81
C GLY A 504 -0.44 -26.26 13.39
N TYR A 505 -1.69 -26.24 12.93
CA TYR A 505 -2.70 -27.28 13.17
C TYR A 505 -3.59 -27.43 11.94
N ASP A 506 -4.26 -28.57 11.80
CA ASP A 506 -5.21 -28.82 10.72
C ASP A 506 -6.63 -28.44 11.17
N PRO A 507 -7.28 -27.43 10.56
CA PRO A 507 -8.64 -27.05 10.91
C PRO A 507 -9.65 -28.10 10.42
N ILE A 508 -10.87 -28.04 10.95
CA ILE A 508 -11.97 -28.90 10.49
C ILE A 508 -12.25 -28.60 9.02
N GLU A 509 -12.42 -29.64 8.21
CA GLU A 509 -12.75 -29.53 6.80
C GLU A 509 -14.13 -30.15 6.54
N LEU A 510 -14.98 -29.38 5.88
CA LEU A 510 -16.29 -29.82 5.41
C LEU A 510 -16.40 -29.54 3.91
N ASP A 511 -16.92 -30.50 3.15
CA ASP A 511 -17.21 -30.29 1.73
C ASP A 511 -18.34 -29.24 1.61
N PRO A 512 -18.15 -28.17 0.83
CA PRO A 512 -19.18 -27.15 0.65
C PRO A 512 -20.54 -27.69 0.18
N GLU A 513 -20.58 -28.81 -0.54
CA GLU A 513 -21.84 -29.44 -0.97
C GLU A 513 -22.61 -30.09 0.18
N LEU A 514 -21.96 -30.38 1.31
CA LEU A 514 -22.57 -30.97 2.50
C LEU A 514 -23.06 -29.92 3.50
N MET A 515 -22.64 -28.66 3.40
CA MET A 515 -22.98 -27.61 4.36
C MET A 515 -24.50 -27.40 4.50
N THR A 516 -25.21 -27.22 3.39
CA THR A 516 -26.68 -27.01 3.43
C THR A 516 -27.44 -28.25 3.92
N PRO A 517 -27.15 -29.49 3.46
CA PRO A 517 -27.72 -30.70 4.07
C PRO A 517 -27.42 -30.83 5.57
N TYR A 518 -26.19 -30.52 6.00
CA TYR A 518 -25.77 -30.69 7.38
C TYR A 518 -26.44 -29.70 8.32
N ALA A 519 -26.90 -28.54 7.85
CA ALA A 519 -27.72 -27.64 8.67
C ALA A 519 -28.99 -28.34 9.19
N VAL A 520 -29.52 -29.33 8.46
CA VAL A 520 -30.70 -30.10 8.87
C VAL A 520 -30.31 -31.44 9.50
N GLU A 521 -29.38 -32.16 8.89
CA GLU A 521 -29.07 -33.55 9.28
C GLU A 521 -28.06 -33.65 10.43
N GLN A 522 -27.08 -32.74 10.49
CA GLN A 522 -25.93 -32.78 11.41
C GLN A 522 -25.49 -31.36 11.84
N PRO A 523 -26.39 -30.57 12.44
CA PRO A 523 -26.15 -29.14 12.67
C PRO A 523 -24.99 -28.87 13.64
N GLN A 524 -24.75 -29.75 14.62
CA GLN A 524 -23.60 -29.63 15.52
C GLN A 524 -22.24 -29.74 14.79
N ILE A 525 -22.14 -30.56 13.74
CA ILE A 525 -20.91 -30.72 12.96
C ILE A 525 -20.67 -29.47 12.10
N LEU A 526 -21.74 -28.93 11.50
CA LEU A 526 -21.67 -27.65 10.78
C LEU A 526 -21.27 -26.50 11.72
N ALA A 527 -21.83 -26.46 12.94
CA ALA A 527 -21.46 -25.46 13.94
C ALA A 527 -19.97 -25.56 14.33
N GLN A 528 -19.44 -26.77 14.51
CA GLN A 528 -18.01 -26.99 14.78
C GLN A 528 -17.11 -26.51 13.63
N TYR A 529 -17.52 -26.74 12.38
CA TYR A 529 -16.83 -26.23 11.20
C TYR A 529 -16.84 -24.68 11.18
N SER A 530 -18.01 -24.07 11.35
CA SER A 530 -18.16 -22.62 11.32
C SER A 530 -17.31 -21.92 12.40
N VAL A 531 -17.29 -22.45 13.63
CA VAL A 531 -16.44 -21.86 14.67
C VAL A 531 -14.94 -22.12 14.45
N SER A 532 -14.58 -23.21 13.76
CA SER A 532 -13.19 -23.48 13.39
C SER A 532 -12.64 -22.39 12.48
N ASP A 533 -13.43 -21.92 11.51
CA ASP A 533 -13.01 -20.85 10.60
C ASP A 533 -12.90 -19.48 11.31
N ALA A 534 -13.78 -19.19 12.27
CA ALA A 534 -13.64 -18.00 13.12
C ALA A 534 -12.38 -18.05 14.00
N VAL A 535 -12.08 -19.20 14.63
CA VAL A 535 -10.85 -19.39 15.43
C VAL A 535 -9.59 -19.24 14.57
N ALA A 536 -9.57 -19.89 13.40
CA ALA A 536 -8.46 -19.77 12.46
C ALA A 536 -8.24 -18.30 12.03
N THR A 537 -9.31 -17.60 11.67
CA THR A 537 -9.24 -16.20 11.22
C THR A 537 -8.79 -15.26 12.35
N TYR A 538 -9.35 -15.39 13.55
CA TYR A 538 -8.97 -14.57 14.70
C TYR A 538 -7.49 -14.71 15.05
N TYR A 539 -6.99 -15.94 15.17
CA TYR A 539 -5.61 -16.16 15.57
C TYR A 539 -4.60 -15.92 14.45
N LEU A 540 -4.98 -16.14 13.18
CA LEU A 540 -4.19 -15.69 12.03
C LEU A 540 -4.02 -14.17 12.08
N TYR A 541 -5.12 -13.44 12.32
CA TYR A 541 -5.07 -11.99 12.47
C TYR A 541 -4.17 -11.58 13.63
N MET A 542 -4.43 -12.07 14.85
CA MET A 542 -3.72 -11.64 16.06
C MET A 542 -2.23 -11.97 16.04
N LYS A 543 -1.84 -13.15 15.52
CA LYS A 543 -0.42 -13.57 15.52
C LYS A 543 0.39 -13.02 14.35
N TYR A 544 -0.23 -12.82 13.18
CA TYR A 544 0.50 -12.44 11.96
C TYR A 544 0.14 -11.04 11.47
N VAL A 545 -1.16 -10.77 11.23
CA VAL A 545 -1.59 -9.56 10.52
C VAL A 545 -1.54 -8.32 11.42
N HIS A 546 -2.09 -8.39 12.64
CA HIS A 546 -2.12 -7.29 13.61
C HIS A 546 -0.73 -6.72 13.92
N PRO A 547 0.27 -7.51 14.36
CA PRO A 547 1.61 -7.00 14.61
C PRO A 547 2.24 -6.39 13.36
N PHE A 548 2.07 -7.03 12.20
CA PHE A 548 2.69 -6.62 10.96
C PHE A 548 2.13 -5.29 10.43
N ILE A 549 0.81 -5.18 10.24
CA ILE A 549 0.18 -4.02 9.62
C ILE A 549 0.34 -2.76 10.48
N PHE A 550 0.08 -2.84 11.78
CA PHE A 550 0.26 -1.68 12.66
C PHE A 550 1.73 -1.28 12.83
N SER A 551 2.69 -2.21 12.69
CA SER A 551 4.12 -1.85 12.63
C SER A 551 4.45 -1.08 11.37
N LEU A 552 3.89 -1.46 10.22
CA LEU A 552 4.07 -0.72 8.98
C LEU A 552 3.45 0.68 9.03
N CYS A 553 2.29 0.83 9.68
CA CYS A 553 1.63 2.12 9.89
C CYS A 553 2.50 3.12 10.68
N ASN A 554 3.39 2.64 11.57
CA ASN A 554 4.29 3.51 12.32
C ASN A 554 5.29 4.29 11.45
N ILE A 555 5.53 3.84 10.21
CA ILE A 555 6.45 4.50 9.28
C ILE A 555 5.73 5.01 8.02
N ILE A 556 4.64 4.36 7.60
CA ILE A 556 3.84 4.73 6.43
C ILE A 556 2.69 5.67 6.86
N PRO A 557 2.56 6.88 6.30
CA PRO A 557 1.48 7.83 6.59
C PRO A 557 0.15 7.44 5.91
N LEU A 558 -0.29 6.20 6.08
CA LEU A 558 -1.55 5.66 5.58
C LEU A 558 -2.36 5.08 6.74
N ASN A 559 -3.67 4.92 6.53
CA ASN A 559 -4.50 4.18 7.48
C ASN A 559 -4.26 2.66 7.32
N PRO A 560 -4.65 1.84 8.30
CA PRO A 560 -4.27 0.43 8.26
C PRO A 560 -5.02 -0.37 7.17
N ASP A 561 -6.23 0.05 6.79
CA ASP A 561 -6.97 -0.51 5.64
C ASP A 561 -6.15 -0.44 4.35
N GLU A 562 -5.54 0.71 4.06
CA GLU A 562 -4.73 0.91 2.88
C GLU A 562 -3.35 0.27 2.98
N VAL A 563 -2.74 0.27 4.17
CA VAL A 563 -1.47 -0.45 4.38
C VAL A 563 -1.64 -1.94 4.13
N LEU A 564 -2.81 -2.53 4.42
CA LEU A 564 -3.12 -3.92 4.10
C LEU A 564 -3.39 -4.14 2.60
N ARG A 565 -4.06 -3.20 1.92
CA ARG A 565 -4.62 -3.42 0.58
C ARG A 565 -3.77 -2.92 -0.58
N LYS A 566 -3.01 -1.84 -0.40
CA LYS A 566 -2.21 -1.27 -1.50
C LYS A 566 -1.05 -2.20 -1.88
N GLY A 567 -0.65 -2.15 -3.15
CA GLY A 567 0.54 -2.86 -3.61
C GLY A 567 1.80 -2.37 -2.90
N THR A 568 2.77 -3.26 -2.71
CA THR A 568 4.04 -2.95 -2.03
C THR A 568 4.79 -1.79 -2.72
N GLY A 569 4.69 -1.65 -4.04
CA GLY A 569 5.24 -0.52 -4.79
C GLY A 569 4.67 0.84 -4.34
N THR A 570 3.37 0.92 -4.08
CA THR A 570 2.74 2.15 -3.56
C THR A 570 3.11 2.44 -2.10
N LEU A 571 3.36 1.39 -1.30
CA LEU A 571 3.91 1.56 0.04
C LEU A 571 5.32 2.16 -0.02
N CYS A 572 6.17 1.68 -0.93
CA CYS A 572 7.50 2.25 -1.20
C CYS A 572 7.41 3.70 -1.71
N GLU A 573 6.51 4.00 -2.66
CA GLU A 573 6.24 5.37 -3.16
C GLU A 573 5.95 6.30 -1.98
N THR A 574 5.08 5.89 -1.06
CA THR A 574 4.71 6.70 0.11
C THR A 574 5.90 6.92 1.05
N LEU A 575 6.73 5.90 1.29
CA LEU A 575 7.94 6.05 2.10
C LEU A 575 8.94 7.03 1.46
N LEU A 576 9.12 6.94 0.13
CA LEU A 576 9.98 7.86 -0.61
C LEU A 576 9.44 9.29 -0.60
N MET A 577 8.12 9.48 -0.66
CA MET A 577 7.48 10.79 -0.54
C MET A 577 7.78 11.44 0.82
N VAL A 578 7.73 10.67 1.91
CA VAL A 578 8.08 11.16 3.26
C VAL A 578 9.52 11.64 3.31
N GLU A 579 10.46 10.85 2.79
CA GLU A 579 11.88 11.21 2.80
C GLU A 579 12.17 12.39 1.84
N ALA A 580 11.50 12.47 0.69
CA ALA A 580 11.60 13.62 -0.22
C ALA A 580 11.06 14.90 0.44
N PHE A 581 9.93 14.81 1.14
CA PHE A 581 9.37 15.94 1.90
C PHE A 581 10.35 16.43 2.98
N ARG A 582 10.93 15.51 3.77
CA ARG A 582 11.95 15.81 4.78
C ARG A 582 13.23 16.43 4.17
N GLY A 583 13.64 15.95 3.00
CA GLY A 583 14.76 16.49 2.23
C GLY A 583 14.46 17.83 1.53
N ASN A 584 13.22 18.34 1.63
CA ASN A 584 12.71 19.49 0.87
C ASN A 584 12.93 19.34 -0.66
N ILE A 585 12.83 18.11 -1.15
CA ILE A 585 12.90 17.75 -2.57
C ILE A 585 11.49 17.82 -3.15
N ILE A 586 11.34 18.42 -4.34
CA ILE A 586 10.06 18.41 -5.06
C ILE A 586 9.81 17.02 -5.65
N MET A 587 8.64 16.45 -5.39
CA MET A 587 8.34 15.11 -5.89
C MET A 587 8.14 15.15 -7.42
N PRO A 588 8.69 14.19 -8.17
CA PRO A 588 8.39 14.06 -9.58
C PRO A 588 6.92 13.65 -9.79
N ASN A 589 6.32 14.10 -10.89
CA ASN A 589 5.02 13.60 -11.30
C ASN A 589 5.12 12.11 -11.68
N ARG A 590 3.99 11.40 -11.57
CA ARG A 590 3.90 9.99 -11.99
C ARG A 590 4.38 9.81 -13.44
N HIS A 591 5.14 8.75 -13.67
CA HIS A 591 5.64 8.43 -14.99
C HIS A 591 4.48 8.02 -15.91
N GLU A 592 4.41 8.62 -17.09
CA GLU A 592 3.51 8.22 -18.17
C GLU A 592 4.35 7.55 -19.27
N GLU A 593 4.05 6.29 -19.59
CA GLU A 593 4.76 5.56 -20.64
C GLU A 593 4.52 6.21 -22.01
N SER A 594 5.59 6.47 -22.74
CA SER A 594 5.49 7.02 -24.09
C SER A 594 5.01 5.96 -25.08
N HIS A 595 3.90 6.24 -25.77
CA HIS A 595 3.40 5.35 -26.81
C HIS A 595 4.13 5.57 -28.14
N GLY A 596 4.40 4.48 -28.85
CA GLY A 596 4.96 4.56 -30.20
C GLY A 596 6.49 4.58 -30.26
N ASN A 597 7.18 4.18 -29.20
CA ASN A 597 8.64 4.08 -29.20
C ASN A 597 9.12 3.15 -30.32
N MET A 598 10.10 3.62 -31.09
CA MET A 598 10.69 2.90 -32.22
C MET A 598 12.14 2.56 -31.90
N TYR A 599 12.56 1.34 -32.23
CA TYR A 599 13.97 0.93 -32.20
C TYR A 599 14.34 0.39 -33.57
N GLU A 600 15.39 0.97 -34.18
CA GLU A 600 15.87 0.59 -35.52
C GLU A 600 14.77 0.58 -36.60
N GLY A 601 13.79 1.49 -36.50
CA GLY A 601 12.66 1.58 -37.43
C GLY A 601 11.53 0.58 -37.19
N HIS A 602 11.61 -0.22 -36.11
CA HIS A 602 10.55 -1.12 -35.67
C HIS A 602 9.84 -0.59 -34.44
N LEU A 603 8.51 -0.71 -34.42
CA LEU A 603 7.71 -0.36 -33.26
C LEU A 603 7.99 -1.35 -32.13
N LEU A 604 8.38 -0.85 -30.97
CA LEU A 604 8.57 -1.66 -29.77
C LEU A 604 7.20 -2.15 -29.27
N ALA A 605 7.07 -3.47 -29.12
CA ALA A 605 5.89 -4.07 -28.50
C ALA A 605 5.92 -3.95 -26.97
N SER A 606 7.11 -4.07 -26.39
CA SER A 606 7.41 -3.89 -24.97
C SER A 606 8.91 -3.59 -24.82
N GLU A 607 9.25 -2.77 -23.83
CA GLU A 607 10.63 -2.45 -23.47
C GLU A 607 10.90 -2.96 -22.05
N THR A 608 11.97 -3.72 -21.86
CA THR A 608 12.36 -4.30 -20.56
C THR A 608 13.85 -4.60 -20.55
N TYR A 609 14.39 -4.87 -19.37
CA TYR A 609 15.77 -5.32 -19.16
C TYR A 609 15.83 -6.85 -18.95
N VAL A 610 17.03 -7.43 -19.09
CA VAL A 610 17.29 -8.84 -18.76
C VAL A 610 17.22 -9.00 -17.24
N GLY A 611 16.36 -9.90 -16.76
CA GLY A 611 16.13 -10.13 -15.33
C GLY A 611 17.14 -11.07 -14.67
N GLY A 612 16.69 -11.81 -13.66
CA GLY A 612 17.51 -12.78 -12.94
C GLY A 612 17.99 -13.93 -13.83
N HIS A 613 19.23 -14.37 -13.59
CA HIS A 613 19.82 -15.53 -14.26
C HIS A 613 19.41 -16.81 -13.55
N VAL A 614 18.96 -17.82 -14.30
CA VAL A 614 18.50 -19.11 -13.75
C VAL A 614 19.12 -20.25 -14.54
N GLU A 615 19.80 -21.15 -13.84
CA GLU A 615 20.43 -22.34 -14.42
C GLU A 615 20.11 -23.59 -13.59
N ALA A 616 19.74 -24.67 -14.28
CA ALA A 616 19.66 -26.01 -13.70
C ALA A 616 20.87 -26.82 -14.21
N LEU A 617 21.96 -26.80 -13.46
CA LEU A 617 23.23 -27.42 -13.86
C LEU A 617 23.16 -28.96 -13.82
N GLU A 618 22.57 -29.50 -12.76
CA GLU A 618 22.44 -30.95 -12.55
C GLU A 618 21.06 -31.28 -11.98
N ALA A 619 20.56 -32.48 -12.29
CA ALA A 619 19.33 -33.01 -11.76
C ALA A 619 19.57 -34.42 -11.20
N GLY A 620 18.97 -34.73 -10.05
CA GLY A 620 19.14 -36.02 -9.41
C GLY A 620 18.79 -35.99 -7.93
N VAL A 621 19.05 -37.12 -7.26
CA VAL A 621 18.93 -37.22 -5.81
C VAL A 621 20.32 -37.07 -5.21
N PHE A 622 20.57 -35.93 -4.57
CA PHE A 622 21.79 -35.67 -3.82
C PHE A 622 21.48 -35.81 -2.33
N ARG A 623 22.25 -36.64 -1.62
CA ARG A 623 22.10 -36.86 -0.18
C ARG A 623 23.47 -36.95 0.46
N SER A 624 23.56 -36.52 1.71
CA SER A 624 24.80 -36.56 2.49
C SER A 624 25.30 -37.98 2.75
N ASP A 625 24.47 -39.01 2.62
CA ASP A 625 24.82 -40.43 2.80
C ASP A 625 25.05 -41.20 1.50
N ILE A 626 25.04 -40.52 0.35
CA ILE A 626 25.33 -41.11 -0.96
C ILE A 626 26.63 -40.49 -1.48
N PRO A 627 27.71 -41.29 -1.68
CA PRO A 627 28.95 -40.78 -2.26
C PRO A 627 28.74 -40.18 -3.65
N THR A 628 29.32 -39.01 -3.86
CA THR A 628 29.26 -38.26 -5.12
C THR A 628 30.67 -38.09 -5.68
N HIS A 629 30.79 -38.15 -7.00
CA HIS A 629 32.05 -37.94 -7.68
C HIS A 629 32.34 -36.44 -7.83
N PHE A 630 33.46 -35.97 -7.29
CA PHE A 630 33.92 -34.59 -7.39
C PHE A 630 35.13 -34.50 -8.32
N LYS A 631 35.05 -33.58 -9.29
CA LYS A 631 36.16 -33.16 -10.12
C LYS A 631 36.53 -31.72 -9.76
N ILE A 632 37.53 -31.58 -8.90
CA ILE A 632 38.04 -30.30 -8.43
C ILE A 632 39.03 -29.75 -9.46
N GLU A 633 38.99 -28.45 -9.71
CA GLU A 633 39.96 -27.76 -10.55
C GLU A 633 41.18 -27.35 -9.69
N PRO A 634 42.37 -27.95 -9.89
CA PRO A 634 43.52 -27.70 -9.01
C PRO A 634 43.97 -26.23 -9.00
N SER A 635 43.81 -25.54 -10.12
CA SER A 635 44.16 -24.11 -10.23
C SER A 635 43.29 -23.23 -9.32
N ALA A 636 42.00 -23.56 -9.17
CA ALA A 636 41.09 -22.88 -8.25
C ALA A 636 41.46 -23.15 -6.77
N ALA A 637 41.80 -24.39 -6.43
CA ALA A 637 42.26 -24.72 -5.07
C ALA A 637 43.56 -23.98 -4.71
N GLN A 638 44.49 -23.84 -5.65
CA GLN A 638 45.71 -23.05 -5.44
C GLN A 638 45.40 -21.58 -5.22
N GLN A 639 44.49 -20.99 -6.01
CA GLN A 639 44.07 -19.60 -5.82
C GLN A 639 43.48 -19.37 -4.41
N LEU A 640 42.63 -20.29 -3.92
CA LEU A 640 42.07 -20.20 -2.56
C LEU A 640 43.14 -20.28 -1.47
N ILE A 641 44.21 -21.06 -1.67
CA ILE A 641 45.35 -21.12 -0.74
C ILE A 641 46.10 -19.78 -0.74
N ASP A 642 46.37 -19.22 -1.93
CA ASP A 642 47.10 -17.96 -2.08
C ASP A 642 46.34 -16.78 -1.45
N GLU A 643 45.00 -16.81 -1.51
CA GLU A 643 44.10 -15.77 -0.97
C GLU A 643 43.66 -16.04 0.49
N LEU A 644 44.03 -17.19 1.09
CA LEU A 644 43.49 -17.65 2.37
C LEU A 644 43.69 -16.66 3.51
N ASP A 645 44.87 -16.03 3.60
CA ASP A 645 45.19 -15.07 4.67
C ASP A 645 44.33 -13.80 4.58
N ALA A 646 44.11 -13.31 3.36
CA ALA A 646 43.26 -12.15 3.11
C ALA A 646 41.79 -12.48 3.42
N ALA A 647 41.32 -13.67 3.02
CA ALA A 647 39.95 -14.12 3.29
C ALA A 647 39.68 -14.28 4.79
N LEU A 648 40.60 -14.89 5.55
CA LEU A 648 40.46 -15.04 7.00
C LEU A 648 40.52 -13.69 7.71
N THR A 649 41.40 -12.80 7.27
CA THR A 649 41.45 -11.42 7.79
C THR A 649 40.14 -10.69 7.54
N PHE A 650 39.58 -10.79 6.32
CA PHE A 650 38.29 -10.21 5.99
C PHE A 650 37.16 -10.78 6.87
N CYS A 651 37.11 -12.09 7.05
CA CYS A 651 36.12 -12.74 7.92
C CYS A 651 36.17 -12.25 9.37
N ILE A 652 37.38 -12.06 9.93
CA ILE A 652 37.57 -11.60 11.31
C ILE A 652 37.25 -10.10 11.44
N VAL A 653 37.81 -9.27 10.56
CA VAL A 653 37.76 -7.81 10.69
C VAL A 653 36.47 -7.24 10.14
N GLU A 654 36.03 -7.69 8.96
CA GLU A 654 34.88 -7.12 8.27
C GLU A 654 33.58 -7.86 8.56
N GLU A 655 33.55 -9.19 8.56
CA GLU A 655 32.30 -9.93 8.82
C GLU A 655 32.01 -10.01 10.32
N SER A 656 33.03 -10.37 11.12
CA SER A 656 32.89 -10.57 12.57
C SER A 656 33.13 -9.30 13.40
N LYS A 657 33.52 -8.19 12.76
CA LYS A 657 33.83 -6.89 13.40
C LYS A 657 34.74 -7.01 14.63
N SER A 658 35.73 -7.90 14.55
CA SER A 658 36.66 -8.24 15.61
C SER A 658 38.10 -7.91 15.22
N SER A 659 39.00 -7.70 16.19
CA SER A 659 40.41 -7.45 15.89
C SER A 659 41.18 -8.75 15.73
N LEU A 660 42.16 -8.75 14.81
CA LEU A 660 43.09 -9.87 14.64
C LEU A 660 43.86 -10.18 15.94
N GLU A 661 44.16 -9.16 16.73
CA GLU A 661 44.87 -9.29 18.01
C GLU A 661 44.10 -10.11 19.05
N ALA A 662 42.77 -10.16 18.95
CA ALA A 662 41.92 -10.93 19.86
C ALA A 662 41.85 -12.42 19.47
N VAL A 663 42.37 -12.82 18.30
CA VAL A 663 42.27 -14.18 17.78
C VAL A 663 43.47 -15.01 18.24
N THR A 664 43.22 -16.01 19.08
CA THR A 664 44.29 -16.83 19.70
C THR A 664 44.71 -18.04 18.87
N ASN A 665 43.90 -18.45 17.89
CA ASN A 665 44.05 -19.69 17.13
C ASN A 665 44.15 -19.46 15.61
N TYR A 666 44.54 -18.25 15.18
CA TYR A 666 44.59 -17.88 13.76
C TYR A 666 45.47 -18.82 12.93
N GLU A 667 46.73 -19.00 13.34
CA GLU A 667 47.69 -19.86 12.64
C GLU A 667 47.26 -21.32 12.61
N GLU A 668 46.61 -21.80 13.68
CA GLU A 668 46.11 -23.17 13.76
C GLU A 668 44.99 -23.41 12.75
N VAL A 669 43.98 -22.54 12.72
CA VAL A 669 42.83 -22.66 11.80
C VAL A 669 43.27 -22.48 10.35
N LYS A 670 44.14 -21.49 10.08
CA LYS A 670 44.72 -21.27 8.75
C LYS A 670 45.45 -22.52 8.25
N ALA A 671 46.30 -23.12 9.07
CA ALA A 671 47.02 -24.34 8.71
C ALA A 671 46.07 -25.52 8.44
N GLN A 672 45.00 -25.68 9.23
CA GLN A 672 43.99 -26.73 9.01
C GLN A 672 43.23 -26.55 7.69
N ILE A 673 42.84 -25.33 7.34
CA ILE A 673 42.16 -25.03 6.08
C ILE A 673 43.10 -25.25 4.90
N GLN A 674 44.33 -24.71 4.99
CA GLN A 674 45.34 -24.87 3.96
C GLN A 674 45.63 -26.35 3.66
N ALA A 675 45.82 -27.18 4.69
CA ALA A 675 46.07 -28.61 4.52
C ALA A 675 44.94 -29.33 3.76
N LYS A 676 43.67 -28.99 4.03
CA LYS A 676 42.52 -29.55 3.30
C LYS A 676 42.47 -29.09 1.85
N LEU A 677 42.78 -27.81 1.58
CA LEU A 677 42.86 -27.28 0.21
C LEU A 677 44.01 -27.91 -0.59
N GLU A 678 45.16 -28.13 0.04
CA GLU A 678 46.29 -28.84 -0.56
C GLU A 678 45.92 -30.29 -0.91
N GLU A 679 45.19 -30.99 -0.02
CA GLU A 679 44.69 -32.34 -0.28
C GLU A 679 43.73 -32.37 -1.49
N MET A 680 42.87 -31.37 -1.63
CA MET A 680 41.94 -31.22 -2.76
C MET A 680 42.66 -30.86 -4.06
N ARG A 681 43.72 -30.03 -4.00
CA ARG A 681 44.56 -29.65 -5.15
C ARG A 681 45.34 -30.86 -5.68
N ASP A 682 45.94 -31.64 -4.78
CA ASP A 682 46.84 -32.74 -5.13
C ASP A 682 46.05 -34.02 -5.48
N ASN A 683 44.82 -34.17 -4.96
CA ASN A 683 43.89 -35.27 -5.29
C ASN A 683 42.55 -34.73 -5.84
N PRO A 684 42.52 -34.21 -7.09
CA PRO A 684 41.35 -33.51 -7.62
C PRO A 684 40.17 -34.39 -8.06
N GLN A 685 40.39 -35.69 -8.27
CA GLN A 685 39.32 -36.65 -8.58
C GLN A 685 38.99 -37.43 -7.31
N ARG A 686 37.82 -37.16 -6.73
CA ARG A 686 37.43 -37.72 -5.42
C ARG A 686 36.05 -38.32 -5.49
N THR A 687 35.78 -39.28 -4.62
CA THR A 687 34.43 -39.82 -4.39
C THR A 687 34.17 -39.78 -2.91
N ASP A 688 33.42 -38.78 -2.49
CA ASP A 688 33.19 -38.45 -1.08
C ASP A 688 31.70 -38.22 -0.85
N HIS A 689 31.28 -38.27 0.41
CA HIS A 689 29.93 -37.90 0.82
C HIS A 689 29.75 -36.37 0.70
N PRO A 690 28.72 -35.87 -0.02
CA PRO A 690 28.57 -34.45 -0.25
C PRO A 690 28.04 -33.72 0.98
N LEU A 691 28.43 -32.45 1.11
CA LEU A 691 27.75 -31.49 1.96
C LEU A 691 26.86 -30.61 1.07
N ILE A 692 25.56 -30.59 1.37
CA ILE A 692 24.57 -29.84 0.58
C ILE A 692 24.42 -28.46 1.21
N TYR A 693 24.94 -27.44 0.52
CA TYR A 693 24.88 -26.04 0.96
C TYR A 693 23.95 -25.22 0.09
N HIS A 694 23.29 -24.24 0.70
CA HIS A 694 22.57 -23.15 0.04
C HIS A 694 23.25 -21.84 0.42
N LEU A 695 23.79 -21.14 -0.57
CA LEU A 695 24.39 -19.82 -0.40
C LEU A 695 23.46 -18.80 -1.04
N ASP A 696 23.02 -17.83 -0.25
CA ASP A 696 22.12 -16.76 -0.70
C ASP A 696 22.68 -15.41 -0.21
N VAL A 697 22.67 -14.42 -1.10
CA VAL A 697 23.11 -13.06 -0.78
C VAL A 697 21.94 -12.35 -0.09
N ALA A 698 22.08 -12.15 1.23
CA ALA A 698 21.08 -11.44 2.01
C ALA A 698 20.74 -10.08 1.39
N ALA A 699 19.45 -9.84 1.11
CA ALA A 699 18.95 -8.61 0.49
C ALA A 699 19.78 -8.14 -0.72
N MET A 700 20.03 -9.06 -1.67
CA MET A 700 20.90 -8.84 -2.84
C MET A 700 20.67 -7.50 -3.55
N TYR A 701 19.47 -7.23 -4.07
CA TYR A 701 19.21 -6.00 -4.82
C TYR A 701 19.29 -4.72 -3.98
N PRO A 702 18.69 -4.64 -2.78
CA PRO A 702 18.92 -3.50 -1.89
C PRO A 702 20.40 -3.22 -1.62
N ASN A 703 21.19 -4.26 -1.36
CA ASN A 703 22.63 -4.09 -1.12
C ASN A 703 23.37 -3.63 -2.38
N ILE A 704 23.05 -4.17 -3.56
CA ILE A 704 23.61 -3.68 -4.84
C ILE A 704 23.27 -2.20 -5.06
N MET A 705 22.03 -1.80 -4.78
CA MET A 705 21.59 -0.41 -4.88
C MET A 705 22.40 0.49 -3.93
N LEU A 706 22.59 0.09 -2.68
CA LEU A 706 23.35 0.87 -1.69
C LEU A 706 24.83 0.96 -2.05
N SER A 707 25.47 -0.15 -2.42
CA SER A 707 26.89 -0.20 -2.79
C SER A 707 27.21 0.67 -4.01
N ASN A 708 26.32 0.67 -5.00
CA ASN A 708 26.50 1.44 -6.24
C ASN A 708 25.78 2.80 -6.22
N ARG A 709 25.11 3.15 -5.11
CA ARG A 709 24.30 4.38 -4.96
C ARG A 709 23.27 4.54 -6.08
N LEU A 710 22.62 3.44 -6.48
CA LEU A 710 21.63 3.43 -7.54
C LEU A 710 20.33 4.04 -7.06
N GLN A 711 19.91 5.12 -7.72
CA GLN A 711 18.60 5.74 -7.58
C GLN A 711 18.19 6.34 -8.93
N PRO A 712 16.88 6.45 -9.24
CA PRO A 712 16.42 6.90 -10.55
C PRO A 712 17.02 8.25 -10.99
N ASP A 713 17.05 9.24 -10.10
CA ASP A 713 17.56 10.58 -10.40
C ASP A 713 19.10 10.67 -10.45
N SER A 714 19.83 9.59 -10.15
CA SER A 714 21.29 9.53 -10.32
C SER A 714 21.72 9.02 -11.70
N ILE A 715 20.77 8.61 -12.54
CA ILE A 715 21.06 8.24 -13.93
C ILE A 715 21.00 9.50 -14.79
N VAL A 716 22.17 10.01 -15.19
CA VAL A 716 22.30 11.23 -15.99
C VAL A 716 22.80 10.90 -17.39
N ASP A 717 22.36 11.67 -18.38
CA ASP A 717 22.91 11.62 -19.73
C ASP A 717 24.18 12.47 -19.85
N GLU A 718 24.95 12.26 -20.92
CA GLU A 718 26.21 13.00 -21.15
C GLU A 718 25.98 14.52 -21.22
N ALA A 719 24.83 14.95 -21.75
CA ALA A 719 24.49 16.37 -21.86
C ALA A 719 24.32 17.04 -20.48
N THR A 720 23.69 16.36 -19.53
CA THR A 720 23.55 16.85 -18.14
C THR A 720 24.89 16.82 -17.41
N LEU A 721 25.72 15.81 -17.66
CA LEU A 721 27.02 15.66 -17.02
C LEU A 721 28.05 16.72 -17.47
N VAL A 722 28.01 17.15 -18.74
CA VAL A 722 28.89 18.22 -19.27
C VAL A 722 28.55 19.60 -18.68
N ILE A 723 27.32 19.79 -18.19
CA ILE A 723 26.85 21.05 -17.59
C ILE A 723 27.11 21.07 -16.07
N ALA A 724 27.38 19.91 -15.46
CA ALA A 724 27.71 19.76 -14.05
C ALA A 724 29.14 20.23 -13.76
N ASP A 725 29.27 21.31 -12.98
CA ASP A 725 30.55 21.86 -12.50
C ASP A 725 31.20 21.04 -11.38
#